data_AF-A0A5C3FER4-F1
#
_entry.id   AF-A0A5C3FER4-F1
#
_cell.length_a   1.000
_cell.length_b   1.000
_cell.length_c   1.000
_cell.angle_alpha   90.00
_cell.angle_beta   90.00
_cell.angle_gamma   90.00
#
_symmetry.space_group_name_H-M   'P 1'
#
loop_
_entity.id
_entity.type
_entity.pdbx_description
1 polymer ?
#
loop_
_entity_poly.entity_id
_entity_poly.type
_entity_poly.pdbx_seq_one_letter_code
_entity_poly.pdbx_strand_id
1 'polypeptide(L)'
;MRTATGLAALALTATLVATGTVQSASSPIPSEISLEAQSCKVLPDILKKVLAAGVATEGKAIEIADLYSEFYPTGANPSAEQLYAAIPASAFGPKDDRDGAISGSGGWDKDAVIADDGYGEQSKSTYAKDGGLPSFCRVGGTVRTSETSKSQFEVWMPVADTPAGKDAPAPEACTSIDGVDVADVAKTFKCVSTSGWSKRLVFSVGGGLRGAVAYPEMKQTMSRYHAAVAGTNMGHFGAQDGITWLPANPEAWTDYGHSAVHFTSRVAQQAVRIFYDAQPHRTSSPNSSVATIDAKKQVFYTYFKGCSTGGRAAMASAQRYPKDFDGIIAGSPAFDFNNLKAYQIHVNSFLANNKSEGYIPTEAYPLINSAVLKTCDSADGVEDNVISKADICKPDFAALIGCSKLGIKPYDDADKAPEPAGAAAGQDSKAPAADSKDSKPAEVPAKEKPKVLLARRDTTSTDPVAAPGLEATKKDDASATPAEPNGKDAKGADAKGKDKKDKDAEKGPAPKCLTDPQLETLANIFKPYTIDNELISEGVLPSSVYGWQYINAVTGKFGSSPVSWFQFEVLGEKDAKAKFNATEKVTPEVIKKGQQLNPGGTITFDTDLSGFFNAGGKLLHYHGLEDSLVPPMASRRYYDQVLEKVGDKARSAYKLYLIPGMLHCRGGNGCFNFGGAGQEGAGNRPLRYDATHDMFLALTEWVEKGVAPNALIGAAYKTKEGTAPQKFSDDTPYSNGVRLTRPLCPWPTAARLKGKGGDTNDAGAFECA
;
A
#
# COMPACT_ATOMS: atom_id res chain seq x y z
N MET A 1 82.03 -10.05 -38.01
CA MET A 1 80.86 -9.38 -38.63
C MET A 1 80.27 -8.40 -37.63
N ARG A 2 79.49 -7.41 -38.09
CA ARG A 2 79.56 -6.03 -37.55
C ARG A 2 79.02 -5.82 -36.13
N THR A 3 79.69 -4.92 -35.42
CA THR A 3 79.57 -4.56 -34.00
C THR A 3 78.86 -3.22 -33.80
N ALA A 4 78.48 -2.94 -32.54
CA ALA A 4 77.95 -1.66 -32.08
C ALA A 4 79.02 -0.55 -31.96
N THR A 5 78.57 0.72 -31.89
CA THR A 5 79.12 1.95 -31.25
C THR A 5 78.25 3.13 -31.73
N GLY A 6 77.99 4.24 -31.02
CA GLY A 6 78.29 4.81 -29.69
C GLY A 6 77.47 6.13 -29.58
N LEU A 7 77.56 7.02 -28.59
CA LEU A 7 78.34 7.10 -27.35
C LEU A 7 77.66 8.12 -26.38
N ALA A 8 78.12 8.14 -25.13
CA ALA A 8 77.89 9.07 -23.99
C ALA A 8 77.76 10.60 -24.32
N ALA A 9 77.39 11.53 -23.42
CA ALA A 9 76.70 11.56 -22.10
C ALA A 9 76.72 13.02 -21.56
N LEU A 10 75.79 13.42 -20.67
CA LEU A 10 76.02 14.18 -19.40
C LEU A 10 74.68 14.57 -18.74
N ALA A 11 74.71 14.94 -17.45
CA ALA A 11 73.54 15.29 -16.62
C ALA A 11 73.58 16.75 -16.12
N LEU A 12 72.43 17.35 -15.77
CA LEU A 12 72.07 17.82 -14.40
C LEU A 12 70.74 18.62 -14.30
N THR A 13 69.94 18.32 -13.26
CA THR A 13 69.07 19.21 -12.42
C THR A 13 68.10 20.29 -12.99
N ALA A 14 66.79 20.02 -12.79
CA ALA A 14 65.89 20.72 -11.84
C ALA A 14 65.10 22.05 -12.17
N THR A 15 63.81 21.85 -12.50
CA THR A 15 62.56 22.53 -11.99
C THR A 15 62.03 23.92 -12.45
N LEU A 16 60.67 23.98 -12.44
CA LEU A 16 59.72 25.14 -12.51
C LEU A 16 59.56 25.83 -13.90
N VAL A 17 58.38 26.28 -14.40
CA VAL A 17 56.98 26.41 -13.91
C VAL A 17 55.97 25.98 -15.02
N ALA A 18 54.71 25.72 -14.65
CA ALA A 18 53.59 25.35 -15.54
C ALA A 18 53.04 26.48 -16.45
N THR A 19 52.39 26.09 -17.56
CA THR A 19 51.06 26.54 -18.02
C THR A 19 50.53 25.55 -19.08
N GLY A 20 49.21 25.33 -19.14
CA GLY A 20 48.61 24.24 -19.92
C GLY A 20 48.08 24.64 -21.31
N THR A 21 47.76 23.63 -22.13
CA THR A 21 46.98 23.76 -23.37
C THR A 21 45.99 22.61 -23.55
N VAL A 22 44.89 22.93 -24.22
CA VAL A 22 43.73 22.06 -24.47
C VAL A 22 44.08 20.89 -25.39
N GLN A 23 43.53 19.71 -25.13
CA GLN A 23 43.51 18.59 -26.08
C GLN A 23 42.06 18.26 -26.45
N SER A 24 41.79 18.16 -27.75
CA SER A 24 40.44 18.23 -28.32
C SER A 24 39.59 16.98 -28.08
N ALA A 25 38.39 17.17 -27.55
CA ALA A 25 37.34 16.16 -27.62
C ALA A 25 36.76 16.10 -29.04
N SER A 26 37.17 15.10 -29.83
CA SER A 26 36.41 14.63 -30.99
C SER A 26 35.41 13.56 -30.54
N SER A 27 34.26 13.97 -30.03
CA SER A 27 33.15 13.05 -29.75
C SER A 27 32.74 12.33 -31.03
N PRO A 28 32.56 10.99 -31.03
CA PRO A 28 31.90 10.33 -32.14
C PRO A 28 30.45 10.82 -32.23
N ILE A 29 30.01 11.10 -33.46
CA ILE A 29 28.63 11.44 -33.79
C ILE A 29 27.73 10.26 -33.33
N PRO A 30 26.60 10.49 -32.63
CA PRO A 30 25.75 9.40 -32.17
C PRO A 30 25.24 8.56 -33.35
N SER A 31 25.45 7.25 -33.26
CA SER A 31 24.76 6.27 -34.10
C SER A 31 23.24 6.38 -33.96
N GLU A 32 22.52 5.93 -34.98
CA GLU A 32 21.06 6.07 -35.11
C GLU A 32 20.28 5.71 -33.84
N ILE A 33 19.29 6.56 -33.51
CA ILE A 33 18.36 6.35 -32.40
C ILE A 33 17.58 5.05 -32.65
N SER A 34 17.48 4.17 -31.65
CA SER A 34 16.78 2.88 -31.81
C SER A 34 15.30 3.07 -32.19
N LEU A 35 14.71 2.03 -32.80
CA LEU A 35 13.34 2.09 -33.29
C LEU A 35 12.33 2.38 -32.16
N GLU A 36 12.57 1.79 -30.99
CA GLU A 36 11.80 1.95 -29.76
C GLU A 36 11.89 3.38 -29.23
N ALA A 37 13.10 3.96 -29.24
CA ALA A 37 13.34 5.35 -28.85
C ALA A 37 12.69 6.36 -29.80
N GLN A 38 12.71 6.10 -31.11
CA GLN A 38 11.98 6.91 -32.10
C GLN A 38 10.46 6.84 -31.84
N SER A 39 9.93 5.63 -31.66
CA SER A 39 8.50 5.38 -31.42
C SER A 39 8.01 6.02 -30.13
N CYS A 40 8.79 5.90 -29.06
CA CYS A 40 8.50 6.55 -27.79
C CYS A 40 8.38 8.07 -27.95
N LYS A 41 9.33 8.69 -28.66
CA LYS A 41 9.37 10.14 -28.91
C LYS A 41 8.14 10.68 -29.66
N VAL A 42 7.58 9.92 -30.59
CA VAL A 42 6.41 10.36 -31.39
C VAL A 42 5.06 9.91 -30.82
N LEU A 43 5.05 9.03 -29.81
CA LEU A 43 3.83 8.54 -29.16
C LEU A 43 2.92 9.66 -28.60
N PRO A 44 3.43 10.73 -27.95
CA PRO A 44 2.59 11.84 -27.46
C PRO A 44 1.70 12.47 -28.53
N ASP A 45 2.25 12.75 -29.71
CA ASP A 45 1.54 13.45 -30.79
C ASP A 45 0.42 12.59 -31.40
N ILE A 46 0.65 11.27 -31.47
CA ILE A 46 -0.34 10.32 -31.99
C ILE A 46 -1.42 10.10 -30.93
N LEU A 47 -1.04 9.85 -29.67
CA LEU A 47 -1.99 9.70 -28.56
C LEU A 47 -2.95 10.90 -28.46
N LYS A 48 -2.42 12.13 -28.63
CA LYS A 48 -3.23 13.37 -28.68
C LYS A 48 -4.27 13.34 -29.81
N LYS A 49 -3.89 12.92 -31.02
CA LYS A 49 -4.81 12.83 -32.16
C LYS A 49 -5.90 11.77 -31.94
N VAL A 50 -5.52 10.58 -31.46
CA VAL A 50 -6.44 9.46 -31.20
C VAL A 50 -7.47 9.79 -30.13
N LEU A 51 -7.04 10.45 -29.05
CA LEU A 51 -7.92 10.85 -27.96
C LEU A 51 -8.83 12.04 -28.32
N ALA A 52 -8.33 12.99 -29.12
CA ALA A 52 -9.15 14.07 -29.66
C ALA A 52 -10.22 13.56 -30.65
N ALA A 53 -9.94 12.48 -31.39
CA ALA A 53 -10.90 11.83 -32.28
C ALA A 53 -11.97 10.98 -31.56
N GLY A 54 -11.92 10.86 -30.23
CA GLY A 54 -12.93 10.13 -29.44
C GLY A 54 -12.89 8.60 -29.55
N VAL A 55 -11.81 8.03 -30.12
CA VAL A 55 -11.62 6.59 -30.35
C VAL A 55 -11.69 5.77 -29.04
N ALA A 56 -11.25 6.37 -27.94
CA ALA A 56 -11.12 5.68 -26.64
C ALA A 56 -12.44 5.50 -25.85
N THR A 57 -13.54 6.12 -26.28
CA THR A 57 -14.71 6.43 -25.41
C THR A 57 -16.06 6.30 -26.12
N GLU A 58 -16.10 5.59 -27.26
CA GLU A 58 -17.30 5.48 -28.10
C GLU A 58 -17.77 6.87 -28.63
N GLY A 59 -16.81 7.76 -28.97
CA GLY A 59 -17.07 9.04 -29.66
C GLY A 59 -16.93 10.32 -28.83
N LYS A 60 -16.41 10.27 -27.59
CA LYS A 60 -16.21 11.45 -26.72
C LYS A 60 -14.73 11.84 -26.63
N ALA A 61 -14.36 13.00 -27.15
CA ALA A 61 -12.97 13.46 -27.05
C ALA A 61 -12.47 13.46 -25.58
N ILE A 62 -11.25 12.96 -25.35
CA ILE A 62 -10.54 13.14 -24.08
C ILE A 62 -9.53 14.28 -24.29
N GLU A 63 -9.68 15.37 -23.53
CA GLU A 63 -8.75 16.49 -23.55
C GLU A 63 -7.48 16.13 -22.77
N ILE A 64 -6.33 16.08 -23.47
CA ILE A 64 -5.00 15.88 -22.87
C ILE A 64 -4.04 17.03 -23.21
N ALA A 65 -3.21 17.38 -22.23
CA ALA A 65 -2.23 18.46 -22.29
C ALA A 65 -0.92 18.06 -21.58
N ASP A 66 0.04 18.97 -21.51
CA ASP A 66 1.32 18.81 -20.79
C ASP A 66 2.08 17.51 -21.15
N LEU A 67 1.96 17.05 -22.40
CA LEU A 67 2.44 15.73 -22.82
C LEU A 67 3.97 15.68 -22.95
N TYR A 68 4.56 14.56 -22.51
CA TYR A 68 5.98 14.25 -22.66
C TYR A 68 6.19 12.76 -22.88
N SER A 69 7.38 12.41 -23.36
CA SER A 69 7.86 11.02 -23.44
C SER A 69 9.35 10.96 -23.13
N GLU A 70 9.78 9.83 -22.57
CA GLU A 70 11.17 9.56 -22.20
C GLU A 70 11.47 8.08 -22.43
N PHE A 71 12.61 7.76 -23.04
CA PHE A 71 13.00 6.37 -23.33
C PHE A 71 14.22 6.00 -22.48
N TYR A 72 14.13 4.86 -21.79
CA TYR A 72 15.17 4.34 -20.92
C TYR A 72 15.81 3.09 -21.56
N PRO A 73 16.92 3.24 -22.30
CA PRO A 73 17.47 2.20 -23.18
C PRO A 73 18.12 1.01 -22.47
N THR A 74 18.45 1.14 -21.17
CA THR A 74 19.23 0.13 -20.42
C THR A 74 18.58 -0.25 -19.09
N GLY A 75 17.27 -0.10 -18.95
CA GLY A 75 16.58 -0.54 -17.73
C GLY A 75 16.83 0.31 -16.48
N ALA A 76 17.01 1.62 -16.66
CA ALA A 76 17.32 2.54 -15.57
C ALA A 76 16.23 2.54 -14.48
N ASN A 77 16.63 2.70 -13.22
CA ASN A 77 15.73 2.90 -12.08
C ASN A 77 15.76 4.38 -11.65
N PRO A 78 15.03 5.29 -12.33
CA PRO A 78 15.11 6.72 -12.07
C PRO A 78 14.56 7.09 -10.68
N SER A 79 15.20 8.02 -9.97
CA SER A 79 14.71 8.53 -8.68
C SER A 79 13.36 9.24 -8.83
N ALA A 80 12.67 9.50 -7.71
CA ALA A 80 11.42 10.28 -7.74
C ALA A 80 11.67 11.68 -8.32
N GLU A 81 12.77 12.33 -7.94
CA GLU A 81 13.18 13.65 -8.43
C GLU A 81 13.43 13.63 -9.94
N GLN A 82 14.09 12.59 -10.47
CA GLN A 82 14.33 12.41 -11.90
C GLN A 82 13.01 12.23 -12.68
N LEU A 83 12.09 11.40 -12.16
CA LEU A 83 10.76 11.23 -12.75
C LEU A 83 10.00 12.56 -12.76
N TYR A 84 9.93 13.26 -11.64
CA TYR A 84 9.25 14.55 -11.52
C TYR A 84 9.92 15.67 -12.34
N ALA A 85 11.20 15.58 -12.69
CA ALA A 85 11.90 16.57 -13.51
C ALA A 85 11.43 16.60 -14.97
N ALA A 86 10.98 15.46 -15.51
CA ALA A 86 10.44 15.38 -16.87
C ALA A 86 9.02 15.99 -17.02
N ILE A 87 8.30 16.18 -15.91
CA ILE A 87 6.94 16.72 -15.91
C ILE A 87 6.98 18.23 -16.21
N PRO A 88 6.27 18.73 -17.24
CA PRO A 88 6.23 20.15 -17.55
C PRO A 88 5.73 21.00 -16.37
N ALA A 89 6.34 22.17 -16.17
CA ALA A 89 5.95 23.07 -15.08
C ALA A 89 4.46 23.49 -15.14
N SER A 90 3.87 23.51 -16.34
CA SER A 90 2.45 23.79 -16.58
C SER A 90 1.51 22.69 -16.07
N ALA A 91 1.99 21.46 -15.85
CA ALA A 91 1.20 20.38 -15.26
C ALA A 91 0.79 20.67 -13.81
N PHE A 92 1.62 21.42 -13.08
CA PHE A 92 1.41 21.80 -11.68
C PHE A 92 0.57 23.07 -11.56
N GLY A 93 -0.43 23.05 -10.69
CA GLY A 93 -1.21 24.21 -10.26
C GLY A 93 -0.54 25.00 -9.13
N PRO A 94 -0.96 26.26 -8.85
CA PRO A 94 -0.33 27.10 -7.83
C PRO A 94 -0.46 26.62 -6.37
N LYS A 95 -1.34 25.65 -6.10
CA LYS A 95 -1.58 25.06 -4.77
C LYS A 95 -0.93 23.69 -4.60
N ASP A 96 -0.28 23.17 -5.64
CA ASP A 96 0.30 21.83 -5.64
C ASP A 96 1.55 21.76 -4.77
N ASP A 97 1.58 20.78 -3.88
CA ASP A 97 2.74 20.49 -3.03
C ASP A 97 3.64 19.48 -3.74
N ARG A 98 4.44 19.96 -4.70
CA ARG A 98 5.35 19.13 -5.51
C ARG A 98 6.39 18.43 -4.66
N ASP A 99 6.97 19.10 -3.66
CA ASP A 99 8.00 18.52 -2.80
C ASP A 99 7.41 17.47 -1.84
N GLY A 100 6.19 17.70 -1.34
CA GLY A 100 5.40 16.69 -0.66
C GLY A 100 5.01 15.52 -1.55
N ALA A 101 4.71 15.75 -2.83
CA ALA A 101 4.42 14.68 -3.80
C ALA A 101 5.67 13.84 -4.12
N ILE A 102 6.85 14.46 -4.27
CA ILE A 102 8.14 13.79 -4.46
C ILE A 102 8.50 12.98 -3.21
N SER A 103 8.56 13.60 -2.03
CA SER A 103 8.89 12.91 -0.77
C SER A 103 7.87 11.84 -0.39
N GLY A 104 6.58 12.11 -0.62
CA GLY A 104 5.47 11.16 -0.44
C GLY A 104 5.49 10.00 -1.42
N SER A 105 6.18 10.12 -2.56
CA SER A 105 6.50 8.99 -3.46
C SER A 105 7.49 8.00 -2.86
N GLY A 106 7.95 8.27 -1.64
CA GLY A 106 8.96 7.51 -0.94
C GLY A 106 10.33 7.90 -1.46
N GLY A 107 11.23 8.25 -0.56
CA GLY A 107 12.64 8.47 -0.86
C GLY A 107 13.37 7.17 -1.21
N TRP A 108 12.90 6.44 -2.22
CA TRP A 108 13.57 5.30 -2.87
C TRP A 108 14.72 5.80 -3.78
N ASP A 109 15.43 6.83 -3.32
CA ASP A 109 16.69 7.31 -3.87
C ASP A 109 17.82 6.49 -3.25
N LYS A 110 18.66 5.90 -4.10
CA LYS A 110 19.74 4.92 -3.84
C LYS A 110 19.29 3.47 -3.57
N ASP A 111 19.48 2.67 -4.62
CA ASP A 111 20.00 1.29 -4.61
C ASP A 111 19.15 0.17 -3.98
N ALA A 112 18.08 0.49 -3.24
CA ALA A 112 17.27 -0.49 -2.49
C ALA A 112 16.37 -1.45 -3.30
N VAL A 113 16.48 -1.47 -4.64
CA VAL A 113 15.75 -2.41 -5.52
C VAL A 113 16.70 -3.45 -6.13
N ILE A 114 18.01 -3.29 -5.97
CA ILE A 114 19.03 -3.88 -6.85
C ILE A 114 19.46 -5.30 -6.42
N ALA A 115 19.29 -5.72 -5.15
CA ALA A 115 19.78 -7.01 -4.69
C ALA A 115 18.82 -8.19 -5.03
N ASP A 116 18.98 -8.79 -6.22
CA ASP A 116 18.45 -10.14 -6.47
C ASP A 116 19.35 -11.19 -5.82
N ASP A 117 19.11 -11.45 -4.52
CA ASP A 117 19.73 -12.53 -3.75
C ASP A 117 19.17 -13.93 -4.11
N GLY A 118 19.12 -14.26 -5.41
CA GLY A 118 19.01 -15.63 -5.91
C GLY A 118 17.65 -16.09 -6.45
N TYR A 119 16.85 -15.24 -7.10
CA TYR A 119 15.48 -15.56 -7.54
C TYR A 119 15.32 -16.36 -8.84
N GLY A 120 16.38 -17.00 -9.34
CA GLY A 120 16.23 -17.97 -10.42
C GLY A 120 17.44 -18.87 -10.67
N GLU A 121 17.21 -20.18 -10.74
CA GLU A 121 18.13 -21.16 -11.34
C GLU A 121 18.23 -21.02 -12.88
N GLN A 122 18.43 -19.80 -13.39
CA GLN A 122 18.95 -19.54 -14.73
C GLN A 122 19.90 -18.33 -14.69
N SER A 123 21.05 -18.51 -14.02
CA SER A 123 22.10 -17.50 -13.78
C SER A 123 22.90 -17.11 -15.05
N LYS A 124 22.22 -16.83 -16.16
CA LYS A 124 22.83 -16.49 -17.47
C LYS A 124 22.24 -15.26 -18.15
N SER A 125 21.26 -14.58 -17.54
CA SER A 125 20.87 -13.22 -17.93
C SER A 125 21.85 -12.20 -17.33
N THR A 126 22.24 -11.18 -18.10
CA THR A 126 23.09 -10.07 -17.64
C THR A 126 22.41 -9.15 -16.62
N TYR A 127 21.08 -9.25 -16.46
CA TYR A 127 20.29 -8.41 -15.56
C TYR A 127 19.96 -9.09 -14.21
N ALA A 128 20.26 -10.39 -14.07
CA ALA A 128 19.94 -11.22 -12.90
C ALA A 128 20.89 -11.03 -11.69
N LYS A 129 21.51 -9.86 -11.57
CA LYS A 129 22.30 -9.47 -10.39
C LYS A 129 21.81 -8.19 -9.71
N ASP A 130 21.06 -7.35 -10.43
CA ASP A 130 20.96 -5.93 -10.13
C ASP A 130 19.50 -5.38 -10.13
N GLY A 131 18.48 -6.24 -10.04
CA GLY A 131 17.09 -5.84 -9.73
C GLY A 131 16.48 -4.74 -10.63
N GLY A 132 16.90 -4.68 -11.89
CA GLY A 132 16.58 -3.59 -12.81
C GLY A 132 15.14 -3.57 -13.34
N LEU A 133 14.80 -2.49 -14.04
CA LEU A 133 13.70 -2.50 -15.00
C LEU A 133 14.18 -3.10 -16.33
N PRO A 134 13.30 -3.64 -17.18
CA PRO A 134 13.63 -3.80 -18.61
C PRO A 134 13.82 -2.42 -19.24
N SER A 135 14.43 -2.34 -20.42
CA SER A 135 14.34 -1.13 -21.24
C SER A 135 12.86 -0.74 -21.48
N PHE A 136 12.52 0.56 -21.44
CA PHE A 136 11.10 0.98 -21.51
C PHE A 136 10.87 2.38 -22.09
N CYS A 137 9.68 2.57 -22.68
CA CYS A 137 9.14 3.87 -23.00
C CYS A 137 8.22 4.37 -21.88
N ARG A 138 8.43 5.61 -21.43
CA ARG A 138 7.54 6.35 -20.55
C ARG A 138 6.81 7.42 -21.36
N VAL A 139 5.49 7.51 -21.19
CA VAL A 139 4.67 8.61 -21.71
C VAL A 139 3.76 9.13 -20.59
N GLY A 140 3.63 10.44 -20.49
CA GLY A 140 2.83 11.08 -19.46
C GLY A 140 2.31 12.45 -19.90
N GLY A 141 1.45 13.02 -19.06
CA GLY A 141 0.89 14.35 -19.25
C GLY A 141 -0.31 14.57 -18.33
N THR A 142 -1.09 15.60 -18.60
CA THR A 142 -2.35 15.85 -17.88
C THR A 142 -3.55 15.43 -18.72
N VAL A 143 -4.52 14.80 -18.08
CA VAL A 143 -5.85 14.56 -18.64
C VAL A 143 -6.85 15.47 -17.92
N ARG A 144 -7.66 16.19 -18.68
CA ARG A 144 -8.74 17.00 -18.14
C ARG A 144 -9.93 16.10 -17.82
N THR A 145 -10.45 16.24 -16.61
CA THR A 145 -11.48 15.37 -16.03
C THR A 145 -12.79 16.14 -15.76
N SER A 146 -12.69 17.46 -15.57
CA SER A 146 -13.82 18.40 -15.46
C SER A 146 -13.46 19.77 -16.05
N GLU A 147 -14.35 20.75 -15.96
CA GLU A 147 -14.02 22.12 -16.37
C GLU A 147 -12.85 22.72 -15.58
N THR A 148 -12.71 22.37 -14.30
CA THR A 148 -11.74 22.96 -13.35
C THR A 148 -10.62 22.02 -12.94
N SER A 149 -10.75 20.70 -13.14
CA SER A 149 -9.79 19.69 -12.70
C SER A 149 -9.03 19.03 -13.85
N LYS A 150 -7.77 18.70 -13.56
CA LYS A 150 -6.90 17.90 -14.42
C LYS A 150 -6.06 16.97 -13.55
N SER A 151 -5.81 15.76 -14.05
CA SER A 151 -5.01 14.77 -13.36
C SER A 151 -3.78 14.40 -14.17
N GLN A 152 -2.63 14.26 -13.51
CA GLN A 152 -1.42 13.71 -14.12
C GLN A 152 -1.63 12.21 -14.36
N PHE A 153 -1.31 11.76 -15.58
CA PHE A 153 -1.18 10.36 -15.94
C PHE A 153 0.26 9.99 -16.27
N GLU A 154 0.57 8.71 -16.09
CA GLU A 154 1.84 8.06 -16.44
C GLU A 154 1.53 6.68 -17.02
N VAL A 155 2.22 6.30 -18.11
CA VAL A 155 2.14 4.98 -18.74
C VAL A 155 3.54 4.56 -19.16
N TRP A 156 4.01 3.44 -18.63
CA TRP A 156 5.33 2.89 -18.92
C TRP A 156 5.20 1.53 -19.61
N MET A 157 5.93 1.34 -20.69
CA MET A 157 5.77 0.23 -21.62
C MET A 157 7.14 -0.45 -21.84
N PRO A 158 7.36 -1.66 -21.29
CA PRO A 158 8.62 -2.38 -21.44
C PRO A 158 8.86 -2.85 -22.88
N VAL A 159 10.11 -2.83 -23.33
CA VAL A 159 10.58 -3.38 -24.60
C VAL A 159 11.65 -4.45 -24.32
N ALA A 160 12.05 -5.20 -25.35
CA ALA A 160 12.99 -6.31 -25.20
C ALA A 160 14.45 -5.85 -25.20
N ASP A 161 15.29 -6.43 -24.33
CA ASP A 161 16.67 -5.99 -24.10
C ASP A 161 17.69 -6.38 -25.19
N THR A 162 17.26 -6.96 -26.31
CA THR A 162 18.12 -7.07 -27.50
C THR A 162 18.07 -5.76 -28.30
N PRO A 163 19.14 -4.93 -28.34
CA PRO A 163 19.25 -3.93 -29.39
C PRO A 163 19.18 -4.67 -30.73
N ALA A 164 18.44 -4.11 -31.69
CA ALA A 164 18.10 -4.78 -32.94
C ALA A 164 19.35 -5.39 -33.61
N GLY A 165 19.54 -6.71 -33.40
CA GLY A 165 20.40 -7.51 -34.26
C GLY A 165 19.85 -7.42 -35.68
N LYS A 166 20.72 -7.59 -36.68
CA LYS A 166 20.37 -7.46 -38.10
C LYS A 166 19.29 -8.48 -38.56
N ASP A 167 18.93 -9.40 -37.69
CA ASP A 167 17.97 -10.49 -37.87
C ASP A 167 16.69 -10.32 -37.04
N ALA A 168 16.49 -9.18 -36.36
CA ALA A 168 15.20 -8.86 -35.71
C ALA A 168 14.10 -8.80 -36.79
N PRO A 169 12.93 -9.44 -36.59
CA PRO A 169 11.87 -9.43 -37.59
C PRO A 169 11.48 -8.00 -37.97
N ALA A 170 11.48 -7.71 -39.27
CA ALA A 170 11.10 -6.39 -39.76
C ALA A 170 9.67 -6.05 -39.26
N PRO A 171 9.44 -4.86 -38.70
CA PRO A 171 8.11 -4.42 -38.31
C PRO A 171 7.14 -4.51 -39.49
N GLU A 172 6.14 -5.39 -39.40
CA GLU A 172 5.06 -5.44 -40.38
C GLU A 172 4.33 -4.08 -40.39
N ALA A 173 4.02 -3.57 -41.58
CA ALA A 173 3.71 -2.16 -41.78
C ALA A 173 2.49 -1.72 -40.96
N CYS A 174 2.71 -0.96 -39.87
CA CYS A 174 1.65 -0.54 -38.97
C CYS A 174 0.58 0.33 -39.67
N THR A 175 -0.62 -0.20 -39.92
CA THR A 175 -1.70 0.49 -40.65
C THR A 175 -3.11 0.25 -40.07
N SER A 176 -3.48 1.00 -39.02
CA SER A 176 -4.76 1.74 -38.93
C SER A 176 -5.00 2.28 -37.52
N ILE A 177 -5.49 3.51 -37.43
CA ILE A 177 -6.25 4.00 -36.28
C ILE A 177 -7.46 4.75 -36.83
N ASP A 178 -8.67 4.33 -36.47
CA ASP A 178 -9.89 4.99 -36.96
C ASP A 178 -9.91 6.48 -36.56
N GLY A 179 -10.37 7.34 -37.47
CA GLY A 179 -10.53 8.78 -37.20
C GLY A 179 -9.24 9.62 -37.19
N VAL A 180 -8.06 9.02 -37.41
CA VAL A 180 -6.79 9.74 -37.64
C VAL A 180 -6.25 9.34 -39.02
N ASP A 181 -5.59 10.26 -39.73
CA ASP A 181 -5.00 9.91 -41.03
C ASP A 181 -3.91 8.83 -40.86
N VAL A 182 -4.29 7.61 -41.24
CA VAL A 182 -3.46 6.41 -41.16
C VAL A 182 -2.18 6.56 -41.95
N ALA A 183 -2.19 7.29 -43.07
CA ALA A 183 -1.00 7.49 -43.88
C ALA A 183 0.05 8.33 -43.15
N ASP A 184 -0.35 9.31 -42.33
CA ASP A 184 0.60 10.15 -41.58
C ASP A 184 1.06 9.51 -40.27
N VAL A 185 0.20 8.74 -39.61
CA VAL A 185 0.58 7.92 -38.44
C VAL A 185 1.55 6.81 -38.87
N ALA A 186 1.26 6.07 -39.94
CA ALA A 186 2.09 4.95 -40.43
C ALA A 186 3.47 5.39 -40.97
N LYS A 187 3.58 6.60 -41.54
CA LYS A 187 4.88 7.18 -41.93
C LYS A 187 5.76 7.48 -40.72
N THR A 188 5.16 7.97 -39.64
CA THR A 188 5.84 8.62 -38.51
C THR A 188 6.10 7.68 -37.34
N PHE A 189 5.14 6.82 -37.00
CA PHE A 189 5.31 5.79 -35.98
C PHE A 189 6.10 4.60 -36.53
N LYS A 190 6.82 3.90 -35.67
CA LYS A 190 7.46 2.62 -35.99
C LYS A 190 6.96 1.59 -34.96
N CYS A 191 6.79 0.35 -35.39
CA CYS A 191 6.30 -0.68 -34.48
C CYS A 191 7.47 -1.19 -33.62
N VAL A 192 7.27 -1.35 -32.32
CA VAL A 192 8.33 -1.80 -31.38
C VAL A 192 8.31 -3.33 -31.19
N SER A 193 9.42 -3.89 -30.70
CA SER A 193 9.42 -5.31 -30.30
C SER A 193 8.48 -5.56 -29.12
N THR A 194 7.60 -6.54 -29.28
CA THR A 194 6.66 -6.99 -28.22
C THR A 194 7.20 -8.15 -27.37
N SER A 195 8.39 -8.69 -27.68
CA SER A 195 8.88 -9.94 -27.05
C SER A 195 9.23 -9.79 -25.56
N GLY A 196 9.41 -8.57 -25.06
CA GLY A 196 9.64 -8.26 -23.65
C GLY A 196 8.38 -7.85 -22.86
N TRP A 197 7.19 -7.88 -23.47
CA TRP A 197 5.94 -7.45 -22.84
C TRP A 197 4.97 -8.63 -22.64
N SER A 198 4.44 -8.78 -21.43
CA SER A 198 3.58 -9.90 -21.04
C SER A 198 2.14 -9.84 -21.59
N LYS A 199 1.82 -8.88 -22.48
CA LYS A 199 0.46 -8.59 -22.97
C LYS A 199 -0.53 -8.23 -21.86
N ARG A 200 -0.04 -7.48 -20.88
CA ARG A 200 -0.80 -6.98 -19.73
C ARG A 200 -0.57 -5.49 -19.55
N LEU A 201 -1.62 -4.76 -19.20
CA LEU A 201 -1.57 -3.41 -18.67
C LEU A 201 -2.06 -3.45 -17.21
N VAL A 202 -1.20 -3.07 -16.27
CA VAL A 202 -1.52 -3.04 -14.83
C VAL A 202 -1.58 -1.61 -14.32
N PHE A 203 -2.69 -1.27 -13.70
CA PHE A 203 -2.96 0.05 -13.14
C PHE A 203 -2.76 0.05 -11.62
N SER A 204 -2.13 1.11 -11.11
CA SER A 204 -1.90 1.32 -9.67
C SER A 204 -2.06 2.79 -9.29
N VAL A 205 -2.48 3.05 -8.05
CA VAL A 205 -2.57 4.40 -7.46
C VAL A 205 -2.07 4.42 -6.02
N GLY A 206 -1.76 5.61 -5.50
CA GLY A 206 -1.23 5.79 -4.14
C GLY A 206 -2.23 5.47 -3.02
N GLY A 207 -1.71 5.39 -1.80
CA GLY A 207 -2.50 5.31 -0.57
C GLY A 207 -2.81 6.70 0.03
N GLY A 208 -3.64 6.74 1.08
CA GLY A 208 -3.91 7.96 1.84
C GLY A 208 -4.64 9.04 1.03
N LEU A 209 -4.38 10.32 1.34
CA LEU A 209 -4.86 11.46 0.55
C LEU A 209 -3.80 11.94 -0.46
N ARG A 210 -2.82 11.09 -0.79
CA ARG A 210 -1.65 11.43 -1.59
C ARG A 210 -2.04 11.84 -3.00
N GLY A 211 -1.49 12.98 -3.44
CA GLY A 211 -1.59 13.45 -4.82
C GLY A 211 -0.32 13.11 -5.59
N ALA A 212 -0.14 11.86 -5.99
CA ALA A 212 1.06 11.45 -6.73
C ALA A 212 0.92 10.07 -7.35
N VAL A 213 1.65 9.85 -8.44
CA VAL A 213 1.70 8.56 -9.14
C VAL A 213 2.41 7.50 -8.27
N ALA A 214 1.89 6.28 -8.31
CA ALA A 214 2.39 5.11 -7.60
C ALA A 214 3.66 4.52 -8.25
N TYR A 215 4.72 5.33 -8.38
CA TYR A 215 5.96 4.92 -9.04
C TYR A 215 6.62 3.67 -8.44
N PRO A 216 6.71 3.47 -7.10
CA PRO A 216 7.27 2.24 -6.53
C PRO A 216 6.50 1.00 -7.01
N GLU A 217 5.17 1.04 -6.92
CA GLU A 217 4.28 -0.04 -7.32
C GLU A 217 4.36 -0.30 -8.83
N MET A 218 4.42 0.74 -9.66
CA MET A 218 4.62 0.64 -11.11
C MET A 218 5.97 -0.01 -11.46
N LYS A 219 7.07 0.46 -10.86
CA LYS A 219 8.43 -0.10 -11.08
C LYS A 219 8.46 -1.60 -10.77
N GLN A 220 8.00 -1.98 -9.59
CA GLN A 220 8.04 -3.35 -9.11
C GLN A 220 7.10 -4.27 -9.92
N THR A 221 5.95 -3.75 -10.36
CA THR A 221 5.02 -4.48 -11.24
C THR A 221 5.62 -4.71 -12.64
N MET A 222 6.31 -3.71 -13.22
CA MET A 222 7.01 -3.88 -14.49
C MET A 222 8.17 -4.87 -14.37
N SER A 223 9.03 -4.72 -13.34
CA SER A 223 10.18 -5.59 -13.10
C SER A 223 9.76 -7.06 -12.90
N ARG A 224 8.75 -7.32 -12.04
CA ARG A 224 8.31 -8.70 -11.70
C ARG A 224 7.48 -9.38 -12.78
N TYR A 225 6.65 -8.65 -13.53
CA TYR A 225 5.65 -9.26 -14.43
C TYR A 225 5.78 -8.86 -15.90
N HIS A 226 6.79 -8.07 -16.26
CA HIS A 226 7.03 -7.55 -17.61
C HIS A 226 5.77 -6.90 -18.23
N ALA A 227 4.92 -6.32 -17.39
CA ALA A 227 3.68 -5.67 -17.81
C ALA A 227 3.94 -4.21 -18.20
N ALA A 228 3.11 -3.69 -19.11
CA ALA A 228 2.93 -2.25 -19.20
C ALA A 228 2.22 -1.80 -17.91
N VAL A 229 2.62 -0.65 -17.37
CA VAL A 229 2.09 -0.14 -16.10
C VAL A 229 1.59 1.28 -16.25
N ALA A 230 0.52 1.62 -15.54
CA ALA A 230 -0.04 2.96 -15.56
C ALA A 230 -0.46 3.42 -14.17
N GLY A 231 -0.49 4.74 -13.98
CA GLY A 231 -0.92 5.35 -12.74
C GLY A 231 -1.28 6.81 -12.90
N THR A 232 -1.88 7.36 -11.85
CA THR A 232 -2.41 8.74 -11.81
C THR A 232 -2.09 9.40 -10.47
N ASN A 233 -1.99 10.73 -10.45
CA ASN A 233 -1.94 11.52 -9.22
C ASN A 233 -3.31 11.69 -8.54
N MET A 234 -4.39 11.17 -9.12
CA MET A 234 -5.76 11.23 -8.59
C MET A 234 -6.37 12.65 -8.47
N GLY A 235 -5.83 13.66 -9.19
CA GLY A 235 -6.45 14.98 -9.36
C GLY A 235 -5.70 16.16 -8.73
N HIS A 236 -4.63 15.91 -7.99
CA HIS A 236 -3.84 16.94 -7.29
C HIS A 236 -2.39 16.49 -7.09
N PHE A 237 -1.49 17.40 -6.74
CA PHE A 237 -0.18 17.04 -6.22
C PHE A 237 -0.03 17.33 -4.72
N GLY A 238 0.39 16.33 -3.95
CA GLY A 238 0.70 16.52 -2.53
C GLY A 238 1.14 15.26 -1.78
N ALA A 239 1.65 15.48 -0.57
CA ALA A 239 2.11 14.44 0.36
C ALA A 239 0.99 13.46 0.79
N GLN A 240 1.40 12.33 1.37
CA GLN A 240 0.53 11.23 1.83
C GLN A 240 -0.68 11.68 2.67
N ASP A 241 -0.43 12.64 3.56
CA ASP A 241 -1.39 13.23 4.49
C ASP A 241 -1.67 14.72 4.18
N GLY A 242 -1.32 15.17 2.96
CA GLY A 242 -1.46 16.54 2.51
C GLY A 242 -2.93 16.95 2.40
N ILE A 243 -3.31 18.02 3.12
CA ILE A 243 -4.67 18.57 3.16
C ILE A 243 -4.81 19.92 2.43
N THR A 244 -3.73 20.45 1.87
CA THR A 244 -3.65 21.77 1.21
C THR A 244 -4.52 21.89 -0.04
N TRP A 245 -4.81 20.77 -0.70
CA TRP A 245 -5.63 20.70 -1.91
C TRP A 245 -7.14 20.67 -1.66
N LEU A 246 -7.57 20.40 -0.41
CA LEU A 246 -8.97 20.18 -0.03
C LEU A 246 -9.84 21.44 -0.04
N PRO A 247 -9.42 22.60 0.53
CA PRO A 247 -10.31 23.75 0.68
C PRO A 247 -10.77 24.31 -0.67
N ALA A 248 -12.08 24.20 -0.91
CA ALA A 248 -12.80 24.64 -2.10
C ALA A 248 -12.33 23.99 -3.42
N ASN A 249 -12.25 22.65 -3.46
CA ASN A 249 -11.87 21.89 -4.65
C ASN A 249 -12.72 20.61 -4.87
N PRO A 250 -14.04 20.74 -5.14
CA PRO A 250 -14.95 19.59 -5.24
C PRO A 250 -14.69 18.70 -6.47
N GLU A 251 -14.10 19.24 -7.55
CA GLU A 251 -13.78 18.44 -8.73
C GLU A 251 -12.55 17.54 -8.52
N ALA A 252 -11.52 17.99 -7.79
CA ALA A 252 -10.41 17.11 -7.40
C ALA A 252 -10.87 15.96 -6.49
N TRP A 253 -11.91 16.16 -5.68
CA TRP A 253 -12.54 15.07 -4.93
C TRP A 253 -13.26 14.07 -5.82
N THR A 254 -13.82 14.50 -6.95
CA THR A 254 -14.43 13.61 -7.95
C THR A 254 -13.36 12.79 -8.68
N ASP A 255 -12.21 13.41 -8.94
CA ASP A 255 -11.02 12.74 -9.48
C ASP A 255 -10.45 11.70 -8.52
N TYR A 256 -10.23 12.10 -7.27
CA TYR A 256 -9.80 11.20 -6.20
C TYR A 256 -10.82 10.10 -6.00
N GLY A 257 -12.11 10.43 -6.02
CA GLY A 257 -13.22 9.50 -5.88
C GLY A 257 -13.21 8.41 -6.95
N HIS A 258 -13.18 8.79 -8.23
CA HIS A 258 -13.27 7.82 -9.34
C HIS A 258 -12.80 8.33 -10.71
N SER A 259 -12.93 9.61 -11.04
CA SER A 259 -12.79 10.09 -12.43
C SER A 259 -11.36 9.99 -12.97
N ALA A 260 -10.34 10.36 -12.18
CA ALA A 260 -8.96 10.35 -12.64
C ALA A 260 -8.48 8.95 -13.04
N VAL A 261 -8.89 7.93 -12.28
CA VAL A 261 -8.61 6.52 -12.61
C VAL A 261 -9.24 6.14 -13.94
N HIS A 262 -10.52 6.46 -14.16
CA HIS A 262 -11.22 6.13 -15.40
C HIS A 262 -10.56 6.78 -16.62
N PHE A 263 -10.40 8.10 -16.60
CA PHE A 263 -9.79 8.81 -17.73
C PHE A 263 -8.37 8.31 -18.01
N THR A 264 -7.57 8.08 -16.95
CA THR A 264 -6.21 7.56 -17.11
C THR A 264 -6.19 6.11 -17.59
N SER A 265 -7.17 5.26 -17.23
CA SER A 265 -7.28 3.88 -17.75
C SER A 265 -7.54 3.90 -19.26
N ARG A 266 -8.45 4.76 -19.75
CA ARG A 266 -8.75 4.92 -21.18
C ARG A 266 -7.54 5.46 -21.96
N VAL A 267 -6.82 6.44 -21.40
CA VAL A 267 -5.57 6.98 -21.96
C VAL A 267 -4.50 5.89 -22.06
N ALA A 268 -4.28 5.14 -20.98
CA ALA A 268 -3.28 4.08 -20.90
C ALA A 268 -3.57 2.93 -21.87
N GLN A 269 -4.84 2.52 -21.99
CA GLN A 269 -5.24 1.53 -23.01
C GLN A 269 -4.89 1.99 -24.42
N GLN A 270 -5.09 3.27 -24.78
CA GLN A 270 -4.71 3.75 -26.11
C GLN A 270 -3.19 3.87 -26.27
N ALA A 271 -2.46 4.35 -25.26
CA ALA A 271 -0.99 4.43 -25.32
C ALA A 271 -0.37 3.03 -25.59
N VAL A 272 -0.82 2.01 -24.86
CA VAL A 272 -0.40 0.61 -25.05
C VAL A 272 -0.80 0.06 -26.42
N ARG A 273 -2.02 0.34 -26.91
CA ARG A 273 -2.45 -0.05 -28.27
C ARG A 273 -1.59 0.59 -29.36
N ILE A 274 -1.36 1.89 -29.29
CA ILE A 274 -0.54 2.61 -30.27
C ILE A 274 0.90 2.07 -30.25
N PHE A 275 1.47 1.85 -29.05
CA PHE A 275 2.86 1.45 -28.90
C PHE A 275 3.14 0.02 -29.38
N TYR A 276 2.29 -0.95 -29.06
CA TYR A 276 2.54 -2.36 -29.38
C TYR A 276 1.69 -2.95 -30.52
N ASP A 277 0.51 -2.39 -30.81
CA ASP A 277 -0.58 -3.07 -31.54
C ASP A 277 -1.08 -2.29 -32.77
N ALA A 278 -0.30 -1.34 -33.29
CA ALA A 278 -0.64 -0.66 -34.55
C ALA A 278 -0.51 -1.58 -35.81
N GLN A 279 -0.48 -2.92 -35.64
CA GLN A 279 -0.26 -3.90 -36.71
C GLN A 279 -1.54 -4.24 -37.51
N PRO A 280 -1.44 -4.44 -38.83
CA PRO A 280 -2.49 -5.06 -39.61
C PRO A 280 -2.41 -6.61 -39.57
N HIS A 281 -3.54 -7.28 -39.85
CA HIS A 281 -3.67 -8.70 -40.17
C HIS A 281 -3.40 -9.76 -39.08
N ARG A 282 -4.46 -10.07 -38.30
CA ARG A 282 -4.73 -11.46 -37.86
C ARG A 282 -6.18 -11.92 -38.12
N THR A 283 -6.65 -11.70 -39.34
CA THR A 283 -7.82 -12.40 -39.90
C THR A 283 -7.48 -12.97 -41.27
N SER A 284 -7.36 -14.30 -41.36
CA SER A 284 -7.18 -15.06 -42.60
C SER A 284 -8.48 -15.19 -43.42
N SER A 285 -9.31 -14.14 -43.43
CA SER A 285 -10.60 -14.09 -44.12
C SER A 285 -10.55 -13.07 -45.26
N PRO A 286 -10.59 -13.50 -46.54
CA PRO A 286 -10.37 -12.62 -47.70
C PRO A 286 -11.36 -11.47 -47.90
N ASN A 287 -12.44 -11.40 -47.11
CA ASN A 287 -13.51 -10.40 -47.25
C ASN A 287 -13.63 -9.42 -46.05
N SER A 288 -12.62 -9.36 -45.17
CA SER A 288 -12.59 -8.40 -44.06
C SER A 288 -12.06 -7.03 -44.54
N SER A 289 -12.96 -6.10 -44.88
CA SER A 289 -12.59 -4.71 -45.18
C SER A 289 -11.90 -4.04 -43.99
N VAL A 290 -10.88 -3.21 -44.26
CA VAL A 290 -10.17 -2.41 -43.25
C VAL A 290 -11.04 -1.23 -42.82
N ALA A 291 -11.98 -1.51 -41.91
CA ALA A 291 -12.83 -0.53 -41.24
C ALA A 291 -13.20 -1.08 -39.86
N THR A 292 -13.08 -0.24 -38.84
CA THR A 292 -13.10 -0.61 -37.40
C THR A 292 -11.88 -1.39 -36.93
N ILE A 293 -11.06 -0.73 -36.10
CA ILE A 293 -10.52 -1.36 -34.90
C ILE A 293 -11.73 -1.94 -34.17
N ASP A 294 -11.85 -3.27 -34.15
CA ASP A 294 -12.88 -3.92 -33.33
C ASP A 294 -12.55 -3.66 -31.87
N ALA A 295 -13.18 -2.64 -31.28
CA ALA A 295 -13.03 -2.26 -29.89
C ALA A 295 -13.38 -3.38 -28.90
N LYS A 296 -13.98 -4.49 -29.36
CA LYS A 296 -14.29 -5.71 -28.60
C LYS A 296 -13.15 -6.74 -28.62
N LYS A 297 -12.13 -6.57 -29.46
CA LYS A 297 -11.03 -7.54 -29.63
C LYS A 297 -9.74 -7.03 -28.96
N GLN A 298 -9.76 -7.00 -27.63
CA GLN A 298 -8.62 -6.63 -26.80
C GLN A 298 -7.44 -7.61 -27.03
N VAL A 299 -6.26 -7.11 -27.41
CA VAL A 299 -5.06 -7.95 -27.65
C VAL A 299 -4.20 -8.17 -26.39
N PHE A 300 -4.55 -7.49 -25.30
CA PHE A 300 -3.92 -7.54 -23.99
C PHE A 300 -5.00 -7.47 -22.91
N TYR A 301 -4.67 -7.91 -21.70
CA TYR A 301 -5.57 -7.84 -20.55
C TYR A 301 -5.28 -6.61 -19.68
N THR A 302 -6.33 -5.98 -19.14
CA THR A 302 -6.23 -4.83 -18.23
C THR A 302 -6.50 -5.24 -16.79
N TYR A 303 -5.61 -4.83 -15.89
CA TYR A 303 -5.68 -5.14 -14.47
C TYR A 303 -5.61 -3.88 -13.62
N PHE A 304 -6.28 -3.85 -12.48
CA PHE A 304 -6.05 -2.86 -11.43
C PHE A 304 -5.60 -3.59 -10.16
N LYS A 305 -4.42 -3.27 -9.64
CA LYS A 305 -3.92 -3.74 -8.35
C LYS A 305 -3.73 -2.55 -7.41
N GLY A 306 -4.49 -2.52 -6.31
CA GLY A 306 -4.42 -1.40 -5.35
C GLY A 306 -4.81 -1.82 -3.94
N CYS A 307 -4.17 -1.22 -2.93
CA CYS A 307 -4.51 -1.42 -1.52
C CYS A 307 -4.88 -0.10 -0.83
N SER A 308 -5.64 -0.15 0.27
CA SER A 308 -6.08 1.04 1.02
C SER A 308 -6.95 1.96 0.16
N THR A 309 -6.52 3.21 -0.07
CA THR A 309 -7.13 4.12 -1.05
C THR A 309 -7.09 3.55 -2.47
N GLY A 310 -6.03 2.83 -2.85
CA GLY A 310 -5.99 2.10 -4.11
C GLY A 310 -6.99 0.94 -4.16
N GLY A 311 -7.25 0.28 -3.04
CA GLY A 311 -8.29 -0.75 -2.94
C GLY A 311 -9.70 -0.15 -3.08
N ARG A 312 -9.93 1.03 -2.49
CA ARG A 312 -11.15 1.81 -2.70
C ARG A 312 -11.28 2.22 -4.17
N ALA A 313 -10.25 2.81 -4.76
CA ALA A 313 -10.27 3.23 -6.17
C ALA A 313 -10.54 2.04 -7.13
N ALA A 314 -9.98 0.87 -6.83
CA ALA A 314 -10.25 -0.38 -7.55
C ALA A 314 -11.73 -0.81 -7.44
N MET A 315 -12.32 -0.76 -6.25
CA MET A 315 -13.76 -0.98 -6.08
C MET A 315 -14.61 0.08 -6.81
N ALA A 316 -14.18 1.36 -6.84
CA ALA A 316 -14.88 2.42 -7.56
C ALA A 316 -14.91 2.15 -9.08
N SER A 317 -13.82 1.66 -9.65
CA SER A 317 -13.80 1.21 -11.05
C SER A 317 -14.73 0.04 -11.30
N ALA A 318 -14.78 -0.96 -10.42
CA ALA A 318 -15.73 -2.08 -10.57
C ALA A 318 -17.20 -1.62 -10.52
N GLN A 319 -17.53 -0.71 -9.60
CA GLN A 319 -18.89 -0.17 -9.41
C GLN A 319 -19.34 0.74 -10.56
N ARG A 320 -18.43 1.60 -11.07
CA ARG A 320 -18.80 2.70 -12.00
C ARG A 320 -18.39 2.48 -13.45
N TYR A 321 -17.29 1.76 -13.67
CA TYR A 321 -16.61 1.64 -14.96
C TYR A 321 -16.30 0.16 -15.29
N PRO A 322 -17.34 -0.68 -15.45
CA PRO A 322 -17.21 -2.14 -15.51
C PRO A 322 -16.43 -2.70 -16.71
N LYS A 323 -15.96 -1.85 -17.63
CA LYS A 323 -15.16 -2.20 -18.83
C LYS A 323 -13.73 -1.65 -18.80
N ASP A 324 -13.28 -1.06 -17.68
CA ASP A 324 -11.92 -0.52 -17.59
C ASP A 324 -10.87 -1.61 -17.34
N PHE A 325 -11.24 -2.66 -16.60
CA PHE A 325 -10.37 -3.73 -16.14
C PHE A 325 -11.01 -5.11 -16.31
N ASP A 326 -10.27 -6.08 -16.84
CA ASP A 326 -10.65 -7.50 -16.89
C ASP A 326 -10.46 -8.19 -15.53
N GLY A 327 -9.47 -7.73 -14.76
CA GLY A 327 -9.16 -8.27 -13.44
C GLY A 327 -8.84 -7.18 -12.40
N ILE A 328 -9.32 -7.35 -11.17
CA ILE A 328 -9.09 -6.41 -10.08
C ILE A 328 -8.56 -7.14 -8.83
N ILE A 329 -7.51 -6.58 -8.23
CA ILE A 329 -7.08 -6.86 -6.85
C ILE A 329 -7.37 -5.63 -5.99
N ALA A 330 -8.31 -5.78 -5.06
CA ALA A 330 -8.66 -4.75 -4.08
C ALA A 330 -8.22 -5.18 -2.67
N GLY A 331 -7.15 -4.57 -2.15
CA GLY A 331 -6.60 -4.83 -0.82
C GLY A 331 -7.04 -3.83 0.24
N SER A 332 -7.32 -4.30 1.46
CA SER A 332 -7.82 -3.50 2.61
C SER A 332 -8.61 -2.25 2.19
N PRO A 333 -9.71 -2.36 1.41
CA PRO A 333 -10.25 -1.23 0.66
C PRO A 333 -10.78 -0.15 1.59
N ALA A 334 -10.30 1.09 1.43
CA ALA A 334 -10.76 2.24 2.22
C ALA A 334 -12.14 2.77 1.79
N PHE A 335 -13.06 1.88 1.43
CA PHE A 335 -14.46 2.18 1.09
C PHE A 335 -15.33 2.43 2.33
N ASP A 336 -16.66 2.57 2.12
CA ASP A 336 -17.59 3.13 3.11
C ASP A 336 -17.06 4.46 3.68
N PHE A 337 -16.43 5.27 2.82
CA PHE A 337 -15.36 6.20 3.21
C PHE A 337 -15.74 7.16 4.34
N ASN A 338 -16.95 7.70 4.30
CA ASN A 338 -17.48 8.58 5.34
C ASN A 338 -17.63 7.87 6.70
N ASN A 339 -18.20 6.66 6.70
CA ASN A 339 -18.34 5.82 7.89
C ASN A 339 -16.98 5.33 8.41
N LEU A 340 -16.03 5.03 7.52
CA LEU A 340 -14.64 4.76 7.86
C LEU A 340 -13.98 5.96 8.58
N LYS A 341 -14.21 7.20 8.13
CA LYS A 341 -13.71 8.40 8.82
C LYS A 341 -14.39 8.61 10.17
N ALA A 342 -15.69 8.33 10.27
CA ALA A 342 -16.42 8.36 11.53
C ALA A 342 -15.85 7.34 12.54
N TYR A 343 -15.59 6.11 12.11
CA TYR A 343 -14.92 5.06 12.89
C TYR A 343 -13.53 5.49 13.39
N GLN A 344 -12.69 6.07 12.51
CA GLN A 344 -11.34 6.52 12.87
C GLN A 344 -11.36 7.61 13.96
N ILE A 345 -12.36 8.48 13.97
CA ILE A 345 -12.58 9.48 15.04
C ILE A 345 -13.18 8.82 16.27
N HIS A 346 -14.19 7.95 16.12
CA HIS A 346 -14.85 7.28 17.23
C HIS A 346 -13.86 6.48 18.09
N VAL A 347 -13.05 5.62 17.48
CA VAL A 347 -12.05 4.78 18.17
C VAL A 347 -11.01 5.62 18.91
N ASN A 348 -10.50 6.69 18.29
CA ASN A 348 -9.51 7.56 18.93
C ASN A 348 -10.14 8.50 19.98
N SER A 349 -11.45 8.78 19.93
CA SER A 349 -12.10 9.65 20.91
C SER A 349 -12.00 9.11 22.34
N PHE A 350 -12.03 7.78 22.52
CA PHE A 350 -11.87 7.13 23.83
C PHE A 350 -10.49 7.34 24.47
N LEU A 351 -9.46 7.60 23.66
CA LEU A 351 -8.07 7.77 24.12
C LEU A 351 -7.56 9.22 23.97
N ALA A 352 -8.37 10.13 23.44
CA ALA A 352 -7.96 11.52 23.15
C ALA A 352 -7.65 12.35 24.40
N ASN A 353 -8.25 12.03 25.55
CA ASN A 353 -7.92 12.65 26.83
C ASN A 353 -6.98 11.76 27.64
N ASN A 354 -5.66 11.98 27.49
CA ASN A 354 -4.63 11.25 28.22
C ASN A 354 -4.58 11.48 29.74
N LYS A 355 -5.45 12.35 30.29
CA LYS A 355 -5.63 12.58 31.73
C LYS A 355 -6.88 11.88 32.29
N SER A 356 -7.64 11.16 31.46
CA SER A 356 -8.81 10.40 31.90
C SER A 356 -8.40 9.10 32.60
N GLU A 357 -9.20 8.65 33.58
CA GLU A 357 -8.96 7.38 34.29
C GLU A 357 -9.03 6.15 33.36
N GLY A 358 -9.76 6.27 32.25
CA GLY A 358 -9.89 5.25 31.21
C GLY A 358 -8.84 5.31 30.10
N TYR A 359 -7.85 6.21 30.16
CA TYR A 359 -6.79 6.27 29.17
C TYR A 359 -5.89 5.03 29.21
N ILE A 360 -5.71 4.38 28.06
CA ILE A 360 -4.82 3.25 27.86
C ILE A 360 -3.55 3.76 27.16
N PRO A 361 -2.39 3.85 27.85
CA PRO A 361 -1.13 4.20 27.21
C PRO A 361 -0.62 3.05 26.33
N THR A 362 0.21 3.39 25.35
CA THR A 362 0.79 2.46 24.35
C THR A 362 1.57 1.31 24.97
N GLU A 363 2.17 1.55 26.13
CA GLU A 363 2.91 0.61 26.97
C GLU A 363 2.03 -0.57 27.44
N ALA A 364 0.71 -0.40 27.49
CA ALA A 364 -0.24 -1.45 27.84
C ALA A 364 -0.58 -2.40 26.67
N TYR A 365 -0.30 -2.03 25.42
CA TYR A 365 -0.74 -2.82 24.26
C TYR A 365 -0.14 -4.23 24.22
N PRO A 366 1.14 -4.47 24.58
CA PRO A 366 1.68 -5.84 24.70
C PRO A 366 0.97 -6.69 25.77
N LEU A 367 0.58 -6.09 26.91
CA LEU A 367 -0.18 -6.78 27.96
C LEU A 367 -1.57 -7.18 27.46
N ILE A 368 -2.27 -6.27 26.79
CA ILE A 368 -3.59 -6.54 26.19
C ILE A 368 -3.46 -7.63 25.13
N ASN A 369 -2.48 -7.55 24.23
CA ASN A 369 -2.24 -8.54 23.19
C ASN A 369 -2.02 -9.94 23.78
N SER A 370 -1.27 -10.03 24.88
CA SER A 370 -1.01 -11.30 25.57
C SER A 370 -2.30 -11.95 26.11
N ALA A 371 -3.27 -11.16 26.58
CA ALA A 371 -4.57 -11.65 27.00
C ALA A 371 -5.48 -12.07 25.83
N VAL A 372 -5.41 -11.36 24.70
CA VAL A 372 -6.10 -11.73 23.45
C VAL A 372 -5.58 -13.08 22.96
N LEU A 373 -4.26 -13.22 22.77
CA LEU A 373 -3.63 -14.46 22.30
C LEU A 373 -3.98 -15.65 23.19
N LYS A 374 -3.86 -15.51 24.52
CA LYS A 374 -4.23 -16.55 25.49
C LYS A 374 -5.66 -17.09 25.31
N THR A 375 -6.58 -16.29 24.78
CA THR A 375 -7.97 -16.69 24.57
C THR A 375 -8.27 -17.16 23.14
N CYS A 376 -7.56 -16.62 22.14
CA CYS A 376 -7.97 -16.70 20.74
C CYS A 376 -6.96 -17.36 19.78
N ASP A 377 -5.71 -17.58 20.18
CA ASP A 377 -4.68 -18.17 19.33
C ASP A 377 -5.05 -19.62 18.94
N SER A 378 -5.19 -20.50 19.94
CA SER A 378 -5.56 -21.92 19.79
C SER A 378 -6.95 -22.22 19.19
N ALA A 379 -7.72 -21.19 18.80
CA ALA A 379 -9.07 -21.34 18.27
C ALA A 379 -9.13 -22.09 16.92
N ASP A 380 -8.05 -22.09 16.14
CA ASP A 380 -7.93 -22.89 14.90
C ASP A 380 -7.29 -24.28 15.10
N GLY A 381 -6.78 -24.55 16.31
CA GLY A 381 -6.10 -25.79 16.70
C GLY A 381 -4.58 -25.69 16.78
N VAL A 382 -3.99 -24.50 16.59
CA VAL A 382 -2.55 -24.24 16.66
C VAL A 382 -2.25 -23.05 17.56
N GLU A 383 -1.13 -23.09 18.28
CA GLU A 383 -0.60 -21.94 19.03
C GLU A 383 0.66 -21.44 18.32
N ASP A 384 0.52 -20.44 17.45
CA ASP A 384 1.61 -19.85 16.65
C ASP A 384 1.66 -18.31 16.73
N ASN A 385 0.83 -17.71 17.60
CA ASN A 385 0.57 -16.28 17.74
C ASN A 385 -0.15 -15.64 16.53
N VAL A 386 -0.95 -16.40 15.78
CA VAL A 386 -1.73 -15.91 14.62
C VAL A 386 -3.21 -16.28 14.78
N ILE A 387 -4.03 -15.27 15.09
CA ILE A 387 -5.47 -15.47 15.33
C ILE A 387 -6.22 -15.64 14.00
N SER A 388 -6.38 -16.88 13.53
CA SER A 388 -7.08 -17.18 12.27
C SER A 388 -8.61 -17.04 12.35
N LYS A 389 -9.20 -17.09 13.55
CA LYS A 389 -10.65 -16.98 13.78
C LYS A 389 -11.02 -15.68 14.50
N ALA A 390 -10.50 -14.58 13.97
CA ALA A 390 -10.60 -13.25 14.57
C ALA A 390 -12.03 -12.71 14.71
N ASP A 391 -12.96 -13.11 13.83
CA ASP A 391 -14.36 -12.67 13.82
C ASP A 391 -15.21 -13.25 14.96
N ILE A 392 -14.80 -14.40 15.52
CA ILE A 392 -15.44 -15.05 16.66
C ILE A 392 -14.60 -14.97 17.95
N CYS A 393 -13.41 -14.37 17.89
CA CYS A 393 -12.54 -14.15 19.05
C CYS A 393 -13.24 -13.27 20.10
N LYS A 394 -13.35 -13.79 21.32
CA LYS A 394 -13.92 -13.10 22.48
C LYS A 394 -12.90 -13.16 23.63
N PRO A 395 -11.96 -12.21 23.70
CA PRO A 395 -10.90 -12.24 24.71
C PRO A 395 -11.45 -12.21 26.13
N ASP A 396 -10.89 -13.02 27.02
CA ASP A 396 -11.18 -12.92 28.44
C ASP A 396 -10.20 -11.94 29.11
N PHE A 397 -10.63 -10.68 29.20
CA PHE A 397 -9.89 -9.66 29.95
C PHE A 397 -10.08 -9.76 31.48
N ALA A 398 -10.80 -10.78 32.00
CA ALA A 398 -10.89 -10.99 33.45
C ALA A 398 -9.52 -11.22 34.10
N ALA A 399 -8.56 -11.81 33.38
CA ALA A 399 -7.18 -11.95 33.81
C ALA A 399 -6.39 -10.62 33.86
N LEU A 400 -6.87 -9.56 33.21
CA LEU A 400 -6.30 -8.20 33.29
C LEU A 400 -6.94 -7.35 34.39
N ILE A 401 -8.10 -7.77 34.93
CA ILE A 401 -8.73 -7.13 36.09
C ILE A 401 -7.79 -7.29 37.27
N GLY A 402 -7.31 -6.19 37.84
CA GLY A 402 -6.78 -6.32 39.19
C GLY A 402 -6.01 -5.19 39.83
N CYS A 403 -5.65 -4.09 39.16
CA CYS A 403 -4.87 -3.06 39.88
C CYS A 403 -5.62 -2.58 41.15
N SER A 404 -6.91 -2.25 41.00
CA SER A 404 -7.80 -1.86 42.11
C SER A 404 -8.16 -3.00 43.07
N LYS A 405 -8.23 -4.27 42.62
CA LYS A 405 -8.65 -5.42 43.45
C LYS A 405 -7.49 -6.11 44.19
N LEU A 406 -6.29 -6.07 43.62
CA LEU A 406 -5.05 -6.63 44.17
C LEU A 406 -4.28 -5.58 45.01
N GLY A 407 -4.71 -4.32 45.00
CA GLY A 407 -4.02 -3.22 45.69
C GLY A 407 -2.69 -2.83 45.04
N ILE A 408 -2.49 -3.20 43.77
CA ILE A 408 -1.25 -2.99 43.02
C ILE A 408 -1.42 -1.72 42.18
N LYS A 409 -0.48 -0.78 42.26
CA LYS A 409 -0.45 0.36 41.33
C LYS A 409 -0.19 -0.16 39.90
N PRO A 410 -0.86 0.35 38.86
CA PRO A 410 -0.65 -0.12 37.49
C PRO A 410 0.82 -0.05 37.03
N TYR A 411 1.57 0.89 37.62
CA TYR A 411 3.01 1.12 37.46
C TYR A 411 3.64 1.17 38.87
N ASP A 412 4.84 0.61 39.05
CA ASP A 412 5.53 0.62 40.36
C ASP A 412 6.13 2.01 40.66
N ASP A 413 6.11 2.44 41.93
CA ASP A 413 6.69 3.74 42.37
C ASP A 413 8.23 3.78 42.36
N ALA A 414 8.91 2.68 42.03
CA ALA A 414 10.37 2.57 42.09
C ALA A 414 11.06 3.49 41.06
N ASP A 415 10.39 3.73 39.92
CA ASP A 415 10.91 4.50 38.80
C ASP A 415 10.15 5.82 38.68
N LYS A 416 10.78 6.91 39.18
CA LYS A 416 10.18 8.24 39.23
C LYS A 416 9.78 8.72 37.83
N ALA A 417 8.52 9.12 37.69
CA ALA A 417 8.05 9.81 36.49
C ALA A 417 8.90 11.05 36.19
N PRO A 418 9.31 11.30 34.92
CA PRO A 418 9.86 12.59 34.55
C PRO A 418 8.77 13.65 34.62
N GLU A 419 9.08 14.79 35.27
CA GLU A 419 8.23 15.97 35.20
C GLU A 419 8.05 16.44 33.74
N PRO A 420 6.92 17.06 33.39
CA PRO A 420 6.64 17.44 32.01
C PRO A 420 7.64 18.48 31.51
N ALA A 421 8.49 18.07 30.55
CA ALA A 421 9.37 18.98 29.84
C ALA A 421 8.53 20.04 29.10
N GLY A 422 8.57 21.27 29.61
CA GLY A 422 7.85 22.39 29.03
C GLY A 422 8.25 22.66 27.58
N ALA A 423 7.27 23.00 26.75
CA ALA A 423 7.54 23.38 25.37
C ALA A 423 8.37 24.67 25.30
N ALA A 424 9.50 24.60 24.60
CA ALA A 424 10.23 25.77 24.13
C ALA A 424 10.40 25.65 22.61
N ALA A 425 9.65 26.46 21.87
CA ALA A 425 9.75 26.55 20.41
C ALA A 425 11.00 27.34 20.01
N GLY A 426 11.63 26.94 18.91
CA GLY A 426 12.59 27.75 18.18
C GLY A 426 11.94 28.34 16.94
N GLN A 427 11.50 29.60 17.01
CA GLN A 427 11.25 30.45 15.84
C GLN A 427 11.84 31.84 16.08
N ASP A 428 12.81 32.21 15.25
CA ASP A 428 13.37 33.56 15.23
C ASP A 428 12.39 34.54 14.55
N SER A 429 11.89 35.53 15.28
CA SER A 429 11.63 36.88 14.76
C SER A 429 11.33 37.87 15.90
N LYS A 430 11.68 39.15 15.68
CA LYS A 430 11.84 40.16 16.75
C LYS A 430 10.58 41.00 17.04
N ALA A 431 10.25 41.09 18.33
CA ALA A 431 9.93 42.31 19.12
C ALA A 431 8.73 43.23 18.72
N PRO A 432 8.28 44.17 19.60
CA PRO A 432 8.56 44.37 21.04
C PRO A 432 7.30 44.25 21.95
N ALA A 433 7.49 44.45 23.26
CA ALA A 433 6.51 44.17 24.33
C ALA A 433 5.63 45.35 24.78
N ALA A 434 4.56 45.04 25.54
CA ALA A 434 3.81 45.97 26.40
C ALA A 434 3.25 45.23 27.65
N ASP A 435 3.13 45.94 28.77
CA ASP A 435 2.89 45.41 30.13
C ASP A 435 1.43 45.14 30.55
N SER A 436 1.24 44.22 31.50
CA SER A 436 0.29 44.19 32.66
C SER A 436 -0.06 42.72 33.00
N LYS A 437 0.26 42.15 34.18
CA LYS A 437 -0.16 42.41 35.59
C LYS A 437 -1.58 41.92 35.96
N ASP A 438 -1.60 41.01 36.95
CA ASP A 438 -2.66 40.68 37.92
C ASP A 438 -4.02 40.20 37.33
N SER A 439 -4.61 39.04 37.67
CA SER A 439 -4.94 38.57 39.03
C SER A 439 -5.42 37.10 39.08
N LYS A 440 -5.49 36.51 40.27
CA LYS A 440 -6.20 35.26 40.67
C LYS A 440 -7.00 35.58 41.96
N PRO A 441 -7.87 34.71 42.54
CA PRO A 441 -8.64 33.57 42.02
C PRO A 441 -10.15 33.64 42.40
N ALA A 442 -10.95 32.61 42.06
CA ALA A 442 -12.18 32.27 42.80
C ALA A 442 -12.52 30.77 42.67
N GLU A 443 -12.90 30.13 43.77
CA GLU A 443 -13.37 28.73 43.86
C GLU A 443 -14.90 28.63 44.01
N VAL A 444 -15.39 27.37 44.16
CA VAL A 444 -16.57 26.89 44.92
C VAL A 444 -17.79 26.47 44.07
N PRO A 445 -18.50 25.34 44.31
CA PRO A 445 -18.13 24.04 44.91
C PRO A 445 -18.57 22.80 44.08
N ALA A 446 -18.30 21.58 44.58
CA ALA A 446 -18.78 20.32 44.02
C ALA A 446 -20.25 19.97 44.39
N LYS A 447 -20.91 19.14 43.56
CA LYS A 447 -22.14 18.39 43.94
C LYS A 447 -22.19 16.96 43.37
N GLU A 448 -22.36 16.03 44.31
CA GLU A 448 -23.06 14.72 44.30
C GLU A 448 -22.97 13.73 43.10
N LYS A 449 -22.61 12.48 43.43
CA LYS A 449 -22.70 11.28 42.57
C LYS A 449 -24.03 10.56 42.78
N PRO A 450 -24.73 10.08 41.73
CA PRO A 450 -25.78 9.08 41.88
C PRO A 450 -25.20 7.66 41.96
N LYS A 451 -25.74 6.83 42.87
CA LYS A 451 -25.49 5.37 42.92
C LYS A 451 -26.36 4.67 41.89
N VAL A 452 -25.81 3.70 41.15
CA VAL A 452 -26.60 2.74 40.35
C VAL A 452 -26.34 1.32 40.86
N LEU A 453 -27.43 0.56 41.00
CA LEU A 453 -27.45 -0.79 41.58
C LEU A 453 -27.11 -1.85 40.53
N LEU A 454 -26.15 -2.73 40.84
CA LEU A 454 -25.90 -3.96 40.08
C LEU A 454 -26.87 -5.05 40.53
N ALA A 455 -27.88 -5.36 39.71
CA ALA A 455 -28.73 -6.52 39.91
C ALA A 455 -28.06 -7.78 39.32
N ARG A 456 -27.64 -8.70 40.18
CA ARG A 456 -27.28 -10.06 39.77
C ARG A 456 -28.53 -10.83 39.35
N ARG A 457 -28.41 -11.68 38.33
CA ARG A 457 -29.34 -12.79 38.09
C ARG A 457 -28.54 -14.09 38.09
N ASP A 458 -28.71 -14.87 39.14
CA ASP A 458 -28.35 -16.28 39.17
C ASP A 458 -29.41 -17.09 38.42
N THR A 459 -28.99 -18.13 37.70
CA THR A 459 -29.83 -19.28 37.36
C THR A 459 -28.99 -20.55 37.48
N THR A 460 -29.41 -21.47 38.34
CA THR A 460 -28.75 -22.73 38.70
C THR A 460 -29.37 -23.94 37.99
N SER A 461 -28.78 -25.13 38.21
CA SER A 461 -29.26 -26.49 37.82
C SER A 461 -29.06 -26.90 36.35
N THR A 462 -28.59 -28.11 35.99
CA THR A 462 -28.25 -29.35 36.76
C THR A 462 -27.08 -30.16 36.14
N ASP A 463 -26.30 -30.82 37.00
CA ASP A 463 -25.27 -31.87 36.78
C ASP A 463 -25.84 -33.27 36.36
N PRO A 464 -25.06 -34.39 36.27
CA PRO A 464 -23.68 -34.64 35.76
C PRO A 464 -23.53 -35.94 34.90
N VAL A 465 -22.36 -36.20 34.30
CA VAL A 465 -21.79 -37.56 34.05
C VAL A 465 -20.27 -37.56 34.31
N ALA A 466 -19.70 -38.70 34.74
CA ALA A 466 -18.43 -38.79 35.49
C ALA A 466 -17.14 -39.15 34.72
N ALA A 467 -16.01 -38.81 35.39
CA ALA A 467 -14.66 -39.43 35.53
C ALA A 467 -14.30 -40.74 34.74
N PRO A 468 -13.00 -41.08 34.50
CA PRO A 468 -11.79 -40.76 35.29
C PRO A 468 -10.63 -40.15 34.46
N GLY A 469 -9.45 -39.75 34.98
CA GLY A 469 -8.82 -39.98 36.28
C GLY A 469 -7.61 -40.92 36.16
N LEU A 470 -6.38 -40.37 36.11
CA LEU A 470 -5.13 -41.13 36.12
C LEU A 470 -3.95 -40.26 36.61
N GLU A 471 -3.33 -40.70 37.70
CA GLU A 471 -1.96 -40.33 38.13
C GLU A 471 -0.95 -41.01 37.15
N ALA A 472 0.36 -40.78 37.08
CA ALA A 472 1.39 -40.05 37.82
C ALA A 472 2.49 -39.66 36.77
N THR A 473 3.64 -39.01 37.00
CA THR A 473 4.72 -39.23 37.98
C THR A 473 5.72 -38.06 37.95
N LYS A 474 6.40 -37.79 39.09
CA LYS A 474 7.65 -36.99 39.11
C LYS A 474 8.84 -37.77 38.49
N LYS A 475 9.81 -37.05 37.91
CA LYS A 475 11.23 -37.42 37.96
C LYS A 475 12.16 -36.24 37.63
N ASP A 476 12.71 -35.67 38.71
CA ASP A 476 14.12 -35.34 38.99
C ASP A 476 15.09 -34.93 37.86
N ASP A 477 15.70 -33.76 38.08
CA ASP A 477 17.12 -33.39 37.95
C ASP A 477 17.94 -33.71 36.68
N ALA A 478 18.44 -32.65 36.04
CA ALA A 478 19.90 -32.43 35.92
C ALA A 478 20.25 -30.96 35.63
N SER A 479 21.17 -30.40 36.42
CA SER A 479 21.75 -29.06 36.26
C SER A 479 22.94 -29.02 35.29
N ALA A 480 23.09 -27.93 34.53
CA ALA A 480 24.40 -27.45 34.08
C ALA A 480 24.38 -25.92 33.85
N THR A 481 25.27 -25.20 34.55
CA THR A 481 25.47 -23.75 34.50
C THR A 481 26.64 -23.36 33.55
N PRO A 482 26.87 -22.06 33.24
CA PRO A 482 27.39 -21.65 31.93
C PRO A 482 28.92 -21.51 31.84
N ALA A 483 29.40 -21.26 30.61
CA ALA A 483 30.78 -20.84 30.34
C ALA A 483 30.80 -19.49 29.58
N GLU A 484 31.41 -18.47 30.19
CA GLU A 484 31.78 -17.22 29.53
C GLU A 484 33.08 -17.39 28.70
N PRO A 485 33.29 -16.63 27.61
CA PRO A 485 34.56 -16.59 26.90
C PRO A 485 35.50 -15.47 27.42
N ASN A 486 36.77 -15.80 27.63
CA ASN A 486 37.85 -14.82 27.81
C ASN A 486 38.14 -14.05 26.50
N GLY A 487 38.49 -12.77 26.60
CA GLY A 487 38.79 -11.89 25.44
C GLY A 487 40.27 -11.54 25.23
N LYS A 488 40.51 -10.35 24.65
CA LYS A 488 41.79 -9.69 24.26
C LYS A 488 42.40 -10.21 22.94
N ASP A 489 42.98 -9.42 22.04
CA ASP A 489 43.11 -7.96 21.78
C ASP A 489 43.43 -7.81 20.25
N ALA A 490 43.50 -6.67 19.53
CA ALA A 490 43.65 -5.24 19.85
C ALA A 490 43.14 -4.29 18.71
N LYS A 491 43.03 -2.98 19.02
CA LYS A 491 43.45 -1.73 18.30
C LYS A 491 43.68 -1.78 16.76
N GLY A 492 43.30 -0.80 15.93
CA GLY A 492 42.72 0.58 16.03
C GLY A 492 42.69 1.18 14.60
N ALA A 493 42.25 2.42 14.29
CA ALA A 493 41.81 3.57 15.08
C ALA A 493 40.92 4.54 14.25
N ASP A 494 40.23 5.44 14.96
CA ASP A 494 39.79 6.80 14.57
C ASP A 494 38.95 7.08 13.30
N ALA A 495 37.64 7.28 13.52
CA ALA A 495 36.87 8.33 12.85
C ALA A 495 35.94 9.02 13.86
N LYS A 496 35.98 10.36 13.93
CA LYS A 496 35.32 11.14 14.99
C LYS A 496 33.80 11.11 14.88
N GLY A 497 33.14 10.69 15.96
CA GLY A 497 31.68 10.73 16.09
C GLY A 497 31.10 12.15 16.08
N LYS A 498 29.93 12.28 15.47
CA LYS A 498 28.91 13.28 15.83
C LYS A 498 27.64 12.51 16.14
N ASP A 499 27.50 12.10 17.40
CA ASP A 499 26.29 11.45 17.89
C ASP A 499 25.13 12.43 17.82
N LYS A 500 24.35 12.32 16.75
CA LYS A 500 23.04 12.95 16.65
C LYS A 500 22.10 12.09 17.48
N LYS A 501 22.04 12.34 18.80
CA LYS A 501 21.12 11.66 19.70
C LYS A 501 19.71 11.68 19.11
N ASP A 502 19.21 10.50 18.76
CA ASP A 502 17.81 10.31 18.48
C ASP A 502 17.01 10.72 19.72
N LYS A 503 15.96 11.51 19.50
CA LYS A 503 15.00 11.86 20.55
C LYS A 503 13.96 10.76 20.63
N ASP A 504 14.39 9.58 21.04
CA ASP A 504 13.46 8.60 21.59
C ASP A 504 12.81 9.24 22.82
N ALA A 505 11.48 9.32 22.81
CA ALA A 505 10.75 9.54 24.04
C ALA A 505 10.97 8.31 24.93
N GLU A 506 11.40 8.52 26.18
CA GLU A 506 11.50 7.43 27.15
C GLU A 506 10.14 6.72 27.26
N LYS A 507 10.06 5.49 26.77
CA LYS A 507 8.89 4.62 26.93
C LYS A 507 8.73 4.34 28.41
N GLY A 508 7.50 4.49 28.91
CA GLY A 508 7.21 4.19 30.31
C GLY A 508 7.39 2.70 30.64
N PRO A 509 7.48 2.32 31.93
CA PRO A 509 7.46 0.92 32.32
C PRO A 509 6.13 0.27 31.89
N ALA A 510 6.18 -0.96 31.40
CA ALA A 510 4.98 -1.71 31.01
C ALA A 510 4.09 -2.00 32.22
N PRO A 511 2.77 -1.78 32.14
CA PRO A 511 1.87 -2.03 33.26
C PRO A 511 1.67 -3.54 33.52
N LYS A 512 1.33 -3.88 34.76
CA LYS A 512 1.07 -5.28 35.17
C LYS A 512 -0.41 -5.70 35.07
N CYS A 513 -1.32 -4.73 35.01
CA CYS A 513 -2.78 -4.92 35.03
C CYS A 513 -3.47 -3.69 34.44
N LEU A 514 -4.79 -3.77 34.21
CA LEU A 514 -5.62 -2.61 33.86
C LEU A 514 -6.54 -2.22 35.02
N THR A 515 -6.95 -0.95 35.03
CA THR A 515 -8.01 -0.42 35.91
C THR A 515 -9.40 -0.72 35.34
N ASP A 516 -10.43 -0.68 36.17
CA ASP A 516 -11.81 -0.90 35.70
C ASP A 516 -12.24 0.11 34.61
N PRO A 517 -11.92 1.43 34.69
CA PRO A 517 -12.19 2.37 33.59
C PRO A 517 -11.39 2.08 32.31
N GLN A 518 -10.16 1.57 32.41
CA GLN A 518 -9.38 1.16 31.23
C GLN A 518 -9.99 -0.05 30.54
N LEU A 519 -10.54 -1.00 31.31
CA LEU A 519 -11.26 -2.15 30.77
C LEU A 519 -12.59 -1.75 30.11
N GLU A 520 -13.28 -0.73 30.64
CA GLU A 520 -14.46 -0.15 30.00
C GLU A 520 -14.10 0.54 28.67
N THR A 521 -13.04 1.36 28.64
CA THR A 521 -12.48 1.92 27.39
C THR A 521 -12.16 0.84 26.37
N LEU A 522 -11.46 -0.22 26.79
CA LEU A 522 -11.06 -1.32 25.92
C LEU A 522 -12.27 -2.06 25.33
N ALA A 523 -13.29 -2.34 26.15
CA ALA A 523 -14.53 -2.96 25.71
C ALA A 523 -15.31 -2.08 24.71
N ASN A 524 -15.28 -0.75 24.89
CA ASN A 524 -15.91 0.18 23.95
C ASN A 524 -15.17 0.27 22.60
N ILE A 525 -13.84 0.16 22.57
CA ILE A 525 -13.04 0.13 21.32
C ILE A 525 -13.38 -1.08 20.43
N PHE A 526 -13.65 -2.25 21.03
CA PHE A 526 -14.04 -3.47 20.30
C PHE A 526 -15.54 -3.54 19.98
N LYS A 527 -16.35 -2.59 20.43
CA LYS A 527 -17.80 -2.60 20.22
C LYS A 527 -18.15 -2.05 18.84
N PRO A 528 -19.15 -2.62 18.13
CA PRO A 528 -19.70 -2.00 16.93
C PRO A 528 -20.21 -0.58 17.20
N TYR A 529 -19.85 0.36 16.34
CA TYR A 529 -20.33 1.74 16.39
C TYR A 529 -21.64 1.85 15.60
N THR A 530 -22.70 2.27 16.29
CA THR A 530 -24.06 2.40 15.74
C THR A 530 -24.66 3.77 16.03
N ILE A 531 -25.43 4.31 15.08
CA ILE A 531 -26.26 5.51 15.26
C ILE A 531 -27.71 5.13 14.97
N ASP A 532 -28.64 5.37 15.90
CA ASP A 532 -30.06 5.01 15.75
C ASP A 532 -30.32 3.52 15.38
N ASN A 533 -29.46 2.63 15.88
CA ASN A 533 -29.36 1.19 15.54
C ASN A 533 -28.86 0.89 14.11
N GLU A 534 -28.54 1.89 13.28
CA GLU A 534 -27.83 1.72 12.01
C GLU A 534 -26.34 1.50 12.29
N LEU A 535 -25.73 0.52 11.62
CA LEU A 535 -24.32 0.20 11.74
C LEU A 535 -23.46 1.24 10.98
N ILE A 536 -22.52 1.87 11.67
CA ILE A 536 -21.49 2.74 11.09
C ILE A 536 -20.19 1.94 10.88
N SER A 537 -19.81 1.10 11.84
CA SER A 537 -18.65 0.21 11.73
C SER A 537 -18.78 -0.95 12.71
N GLU A 538 -18.28 -2.12 12.31
CA GLU A 538 -18.30 -3.37 13.08
C GLU A 538 -17.43 -3.35 14.34
N GLY A 539 -16.61 -2.32 14.54
CA GLY A 539 -15.68 -2.18 15.66
C GLY A 539 -14.27 -2.68 15.33
N VAL A 540 -13.32 -2.41 16.21
CA VAL A 540 -11.94 -2.92 16.06
C VAL A 540 -11.91 -4.43 16.33
N LEU A 541 -11.22 -5.24 15.52
CA LEU A 541 -11.04 -6.66 15.85
C LEU A 541 -9.99 -6.83 16.97
N PRO A 542 -10.20 -7.72 17.98
CA PRO A 542 -9.22 -7.97 19.03
C PRO A 542 -7.85 -8.45 18.54
N SER A 543 -7.80 -9.20 17.44
CA SER A 543 -6.56 -9.60 16.76
C SER A 543 -5.67 -8.42 16.38
N SER A 544 -6.24 -7.24 16.09
CA SER A 544 -5.47 -6.06 15.70
C SER A 544 -4.63 -5.44 16.82
N VAL A 545 -4.79 -5.85 18.10
CA VAL A 545 -4.03 -5.27 19.22
C VAL A 545 -2.51 -5.43 19.04
N TYR A 546 -2.05 -6.56 18.47
CA TYR A 546 -0.65 -6.73 18.06
C TYR A 546 -0.17 -5.58 17.16
N GLY A 547 -1.05 -5.12 16.27
CA GLY A 547 -0.85 -4.03 15.33
C GLY A 547 -0.92 -2.62 15.92
N TRP A 548 -1.54 -2.38 17.08
CA TRP A 548 -1.77 -1.01 17.60
C TRP A 548 -0.48 -0.25 17.93
N GLN A 549 0.61 -0.96 18.23
CA GLN A 549 1.94 -0.39 18.47
C GLN A 549 2.74 -0.10 17.18
N TYR A 550 2.23 -0.54 16.01
CA TYR A 550 2.88 -0.41 14.71
C TYR A 550 2.06 0.44 13.72
N ILE A 551 0.74 0.35 13.79
CA ILE A 551 -0.22 1.14 13.04
C ILE A 551 -0.73 2.26 13.96
N ASN A 552 -0.52 3.51 13.57
CA ASN A 552 -1.01 4.70 14.30
C ASN A 552 -2.54 4.91 14.18
N ALA A 553 -3.33 3.84 14.31
CA ALA A 553 -4.80 3.86 14.16
C ALA A 553 -5.55 3.88 15.50
N VAL A 554 -4.95 3.36 16.58
CA VAL A 554 -5.52 3.37 17.94
C VAL A 554 -4.48 4.01 18.85
N THR A 555 -4.55 5.34 19.01
CA THR A 555 -3.51 6.12 19.73
C THR A 555 -4.06 7.30 20.54
N GLY A 556 -5.35 7.63 20.39
CA GLY A 556 -5.94 8.87 20.91
C GLY A 556 -5.70 10.10 20.04
N LYS A 557 -4.88 10.00 18.99
CA LYS A 557 -4.65 11.09 18.04
C LYS A 557 -5.56 10.94 16.83
N PHE A 558 -6.21 12.02 16.43
CA PHE A 558 -6.98 12.06 15.19
C PHE A 558 -6.03 12.27 14.00
N GLY A 559 -6.06 11.36 13.02
CA GLY A 559 -5.33 11.53 11.76
C GLY A 559 -5.85 12.73 10.96
N SER A 560 -5.01 13.31 10.11
CA SER A 560 -5.40 14.44 9.26
C SER A 560 -6.57 14.07 8.33
N SER A 561 -6.53 12.88 7.72
CA SER A 561 -7.54 12.42 6.75
C SER A 561 -8.99 12.39 7.26
N PRO A 562 -9.34 11.77 8.41
CA PRO A 562 -10.70 11.83 8.93
C PRO A 562 -11.10 13.23 9.42
N VAL A 563 -10.16 14.00 9.98
CA VAL A 563 -10.42 15.39 10.42
C VAL A 563 -10.77 16.28 9.23
N SER A 564 -9.94 16.25 8.19
CA SER A 564 -10.07 17.12 7.01
C SER A 564 -11.30 16.77 6.17
N TRP A 565 -11.68 15.49 6.11
CA TRP A 565 -12.94 15.04 5.51
C TRP A 565 -14.15 15.74 6.13
N PHE A 566 -14.31 15.68 7.46
CA PHE A 566 -15.46 16.31 8.10
C PHE A 566 -15.37 17.83 8.12
N GLN A 567 -14.17 18.39 8.30
CA GLN A 567 -13.95 19.84 8.31
C GLN A 567 -14.29 20.49 6.96
N PHE A 568 -13.65 20.05 5.88
CA PHE A 568 -13.73 20.72 4.58
C PHE A 568 -14.90 20.21 3.74
N GLU A 569 -15.11 18.90 3.63
CA GLU A 569 -16.10 18.35 2.69
C GLU A 569 -17.51 18.25 3.26
N VAL A 570 -17.63 17.77 4.50
CA VAL A 570 -18.96 17.58 5.12
C VAL A 570 -19.48 18.88 5.71
N LEU A 571 -18.63 19.68 6.37
CA LEU A 571 -19.02 20.94 7.01
C LEU A 571 -18.80 22.18 6.15
N GLY A 572 -17.98 22.11 5.09
CA GLY A 572 -17.79 23.22 4.16
C GLY A 572 -16.91 24.35 4.69
N GLU A 573 -16.04 24.08 5.68
CA GLU A 573 -15.05 25.05 6.15
C GLU A 573 -14.09 25.42 5.00
N LYS A 574 -13.72 26.69 4.93
CA LYS A 574 -12.85 27.23 3.87
C LYS A 574 -11.51 27.73 4.40
N ASP A 575 -11.43 28.08 5.69
CA ASP A 575 -10.15 28.43 6.30
C ASP A 575 -9.41 27.16 6.76
N ALA A 576 -8.33 26.81 6.05
CA ALA A 576 -7.43 25.73 6.43
C ALA A 576 -6.74 25.93 7.80
N LYS A 577 -6.78 27.15 8.36
CA LYS A 577 -6.25 27.49 9.69
C LYS A 577 -7.32 27.43 10.80
N ALA A 578 -8.59 27.21 10.46
CA ALA A 578 -9.65 27.09 11.45
C ALA A 578 -9.38 25.92 12.40
N LYS A 579 -9.48 26.17 13.70
CA LYS A 579 -9.34 25.14 14.73
C LYS A 579 -10.52 24.18 14.67
N PHE A 580 -10.26 22.91 14.37
CA PHE A 580 -11.27 21.86 14.33
C PHE A 580 -11.17 20.93 15.53
N ASN A 581 -12.22 20.88 16.37
CA ASN A 581 -12.32 19.87 17.42
C ASN A 581 -13.20 18.70 16.95
N ALA A 582 -12.56 17.59 16.58
CA ALA A 582 -13.25 16.42 16.03
C ALA A 582 -14.29 15.82 16.99
N THR A 583 -14.04 15.80 18.30
CA THR A 583 -14.97 15.21 19.29
C THR A 583 -16.23 16.04 19.51
N GLU A 584 -16.19 17.34 19.22
CA GLU A 584 -17.34 18.24 19.30
C GLU A 584 -18.08 18.38 17.97
N LYS A 585 -17.34 18.35 16.84
CA LYS A 585 -17.87 18.70 15.52
C LYS A 585 -18.36 17.53 14.70
N VAL A 586 -17.90 16.31 14.96
CA VAL A 586 -18.33 15.10 14.23
C VAL A 586 -19.46 14.41 15.00
N THR A 587 -20.64 15.02 14.95
CA THR A 587 -21.86 14.50 15.56
C THR A 587 -22.53 13.45 14.68
N PRO A 588 -23.49 12.66 15.19
CA PRO A 588 -24.27 11.72 14.39
C PRO A 588 -24.95 12.35 13.16
N GLU A 589 -25.46 13.58 13.28
CA GLU A 589 -26.08 14.33 12.20
C GLU A 589 -25.06 14.72 11.12
N VAL A 590 -23.83 15.07 11.52
CA VAL A 590 -22.73 15.37 10.60
C VAL A 590 -22.28 14.11 9.86
N ILE A 591 -22.19 12.96 10.54
CA ILE A 591 -21.89 11.67 9.91
C ILE A 591 -22.96 11.31 8.87
N LYS A 592 -24.25 11.42 9.23
CA LYS A 592 -25.38 11.22 8.30
C LYS A 592 -25.36 12.20 7.12
N LYS A 593 -25.06 13.48 7.36
CA LYS A 593 -24.89 14.49 6.31
C LYS A 593 -23.77 14.11 5.34
N GLY A 594 -22.62 13.65 5.82
CA GLY A 594 -21.51 13.21 4.98
C GLY A 594 -21.88 12.02 4.09
N GLN A 595 -22.65 11.07 4.62
CA GLN A 595 -23.17 9.92 3.86
C GLN A 595 -24.15 10.35 2.75
N GLN A 596 -25.01 11.34 3.03
CA GLN A 596 -25.96 11.88 2.06
C GLN A 596 -25.31 12.75 0.97
N LEU A 597 -24.30 13.56 1.34
CA LEU A 597 -23.56 14.40 0.41
C LEU A 597 -22.71 13.59 -0.57
N ASN A 598 -22.13 12.48 -0.11
CA ASN A 598 -21.16 11.66 -0.85
C ASN A 598 -20.13 12.48 -1.66
N PRO A 599 -19.36 13.41 -1.05
CA PRO A 599 -18.39 14.26 -1.77
C PRO A 599 -17.48 13.45 -2.70
N GLY A 600 -17.40 13.85 -3.97
CA GLY A 600 -16.62 13.17 -5.00
C GLY A 600 -17.05 11.73 -5.33
N GLY A 601 -18.19 11.26 -4.83
CA GLY A 601 -18.61 9.86 -5.00
C GLY A 601 -17.76 8.84 -4.22
N THR A 602 -17.04 9.31 -3.19
CA THR A 602 -15.98 8.59 -2.46
C THR A 602 -16.45 7.47 -1.54
N ILE A 603 -17.74 7.38 -1.19
CA ILE A 603 -18.25 6.31 -0.31
C ILE A 603 -17.90 4.92 -0.87
N THR A 604 -18.02 4.72 -2.18
CA THR A 604 -17.56 3.52 -2.90
C THR A 604 -18.09 2.19 -2.30
N PHE A 605 -19.35 2.16 -1.88
CA PHE A 605 -19.96 0.99 -1.21
C PHE A 605 -21.23 0.48 -1.93
N ASP A 606 -21.29 0.63 -3.26
CA ASP A 606 -22.36 0.04 -4.07
C ASP A 606 -22.11 -1.47 -4.24
N THR A 607 -23.10 -2.29 -3.91
CA THR A 607 -23.01 -3.76 -3.94
C THR A 607 -23.53 -4.36 -5.25
N ASP A 608 -24.08 -3.56 -6.17
CA ASP A 608 -24.47 -4.03 -7.49
C ASP A 608 -23.29 -4.04 -8.48
N LEU A 609 -22.42 -5.04 -8.34
CA LEU A 609 -21.32 -5.31 -9.27
C LEU A 609 -21.75 -6.11 -10.52
N SER A 610 -23.06 -6.19 -10.82
CA SER A 610 -23.56 -6.98 -11.95
C SER A 610 -22.95 -6.53 -13.28
N GLY A 611 -22.78 -5.23 -13.49
CA GLY A 611 -22.13 -4.68 -14.69
C GLY A 611 -20.72 -5.23 -14.92
N PHE A 612 -19.88 -5.25 -13.87
CA PHE A 612 -18.49 -5.71 -13.94
C PHE A 612 -18.40 -7.21 -14.22
N PHE A 613 -19.15 -8.03 -13.48
CA PHE A 613 -19.12 -9.47 -13.71
C PHE A 613 -19.80 -9.86 -15.04
N ASN A 614 -20.80 -9.12 -15.52
CA ASN A 614 -21.39 -9.31 -16.85
C ASN A 614 -20.44 -8.94 -18.00
N ALA A 615 -19.56 -7.96 -17.81
CA ALA A 615 -18.45 -7.68 -18.72
C ALA A 615 -17.37 -8.78 -18.74
N GLY A 616 -17.41 -9.72 -17.79
CA GLY A 616 -16.46 -10.84 -17.67
C GLY A 616 -15.46 -10.70 -16.51
N GLY A 617 -15.44 -9.54 -15.87
CA GLY A 617 -14.45 -9.14 -14.87
C GLY A 617 -14.28 -10.12 -13.72
N LYS A 618 -13.06 -10.21 -13.19
CA LYS A 618 -12.70 -11.02 -12.00
C LYS A 618 -12.21 -10.13 -10.86
N LEU A 619 -12.65 -10.41 -9.64
CA LEU A 619 -12.30 -9.65 -8.44
C LEU A 619 -11.68 -10.57 -7.38
N LEU A 620 -10.40 -10.35 -7.07
CA LEU A 620 -9.78 -10.81 -5.84
C LEU A 620 -9.76 -9.66 -4.84
N HIS A 621 -10.27 -9.92 -3.65
CA HIS A 621 -10.29 -8.97 -2.55
C HIS A 621 -9.59 -9.62 -1.37
N TYR A 622 -8.77 -8.88 -0.65
CA TYR A 622 -8.19 -9.37 0.60
C TYR A 622 -8.13 -8.28 1.66
N HIS A 623 -8.16 -8.68 2.93
CA HIS A 623 -8.06 -7.78 4.07
C HIS A 623 -7.29 -8.44 5.21
N GLY A 624 -6.42 -7.69 5.88
CA GLY A 624 -5.71 -8.17 7.05
C GLY A 624 -6.61 -8.26 8.28
N LEU A 625 -6.59 -9.38 9.00
CA LEU A 625 -7.37 -9.55 10.23
C LEU A 625 -6.77 -8.78 11.42
N GLU A 626 -5.58 -8.21 11.29
CA GLU A 626 -4.97 -7.30 12.27
C GLU A 626 -5.04 -5.83 11.83
N ASP A 627 -5.77 -5.52 10.76
CA ASP A 627 -5.97 -4.16 10.26
C ASP A 627 -6.88 -3.36 11.22
N SER A 628 -6.27 -2.42 11.96
CA SER A 628 -7.00 -1.47 12.81
C SER A 628 -7.28 -0.13 12.11
N LEU A 629 -6.62 0.14 10.97
CA LEU A 629 -6.77 1.40 10.23
C LEU A 629 -8.02 1.41 9.36
N VAL A 630 -8.29 0.27 8.71
CA VAL A 630 -9.54 -0.02 7.99
C VAL A 630 -10.08 -1.32 8.57
N PRO A 631 -11.33 -1.37 9.08
CA PRO A 631 -11.83 -2.56 9.76
C PRO A 631 -12.14 -3.67 8.74
N PRO A 632 -11.56 -4.89 8.87
CA PRO A 632 -11.72 -5.97 7.88
C PRO A 632 -13.15 -6.53 7.79
N MET A 633 -13.96 -6.32 8.81
CA MET A 633 -15.35 -6.80 8.84
C MET A 633 -16.25 -6.05 7.85
N ALA A 634 -15.92 -4.80 7.49
CA ALA A 634 -16.59 -4.09 6.40
C ALA A 634 -16.36 -4.80 5.05
N SER A 635 -15.19 -5.42 4.84
CA SER A 635 -14.91 -6.25 3.65
C SER A 635 -15.73 -7.52 3.59
N ARG A 636 -15.97 -8.17 4.73
CA ARG A 636 -16.91 -9.29 4.82
C ARG A 636 -18.35 -8.84 4.55
N ARG A 637 -18.84 -7.79 5.23
CA ARG A 637 -20.18 -7.23 5.00
C ARG A 637 -20.42 -6.90 3.52
N TYR A 638 -19.47 -6.23 2.89
CA TYR A 638 -19.56 -5.90 1.46
C TYR A 638 -19.55 -7.15 0.57
N TYR A 639 -18.70 -8.15 0.85
CA TYR A 639 -18.68 -9.41 0.09
C TYR A 639 -20.02 -10.15 0.18
N ASP A 640 -20.54 -10.34 1.39
CA ASP A 640 -21.80 -11.06 1.63
C ASP A 640 -22.97 -10.32 0.93
N GLN A 641 -23.02 -8.99 0.99
CA GLN A 641 -24.05 -8.18 0.30
C GLN A 641 -23.95 -8.20 -1.23
N VAL A 642 -22.73 -8.23 -1.81
CA VAL A 642 -22.57 -8.41 -3.27
C VAL A 642 -23.05 -9.79 -3.72
N LEU A 643 -22.78 -10.84 -2.94
CA LEU A 643 -23.26 -12.19 -3.24
C LEU A 643 -24.79 -12.32 -3.11
N GLU A 644 -25.40 -11.61 -2.17
CA GLU A 644 -26.86 -11.51 -2.04
C GLU A 644 -27.47 -10.76 -3.24
N LYS A 645 -26.88 -9.62 -3.61
CA LYS A 645 -27.37 -8.72 -4.65
C LYS A 645 -27.23 -9.28 -6.07
N VAL A 646 -26.09 -9.92 -6.38
CA VAL A 646 -25.71 -10.34 -7.75
C VAL A 646 -25.76 -11.86 -7.95
N GLY A 647 -25.79 -12.65 -6.86
CA GLY A 647 -25.96 -14.10 -6.92
C GLY A 647 -24.79 -14.84 -7.57
N ASP A 648 -25.10 -15.90 -8.33
CA ASP A 648 -24.13 -16.90 -8.79
C ASP A 648 -23.07 -16.34 -9.75
N LYS A 649 -23.38 -15.25 -10.45
CA LYS A 649 -22.43 -14.53 -11.29
C LYS A 649 -21.30 -13.93 -10.45
N ALA A 650 -21.59 -13.39 -9.25
CA ALA A 650 -20.57 -12.94 -8.32
C ALA A 650 -19.85 -14.13 -7.66
N ARG A 651 -20.56 -15.19 -7.25
CA ARG A 651 -19.92 -16.41 -6.67
C ARG A 651 -18.86 -17.03 -7.60
N SER A 652 -19.05 -16.92 -8.91
CA SER A 652 -18.13 -17.42 -9.95
C SER A 652 -17.04 -16.43 -10.40
N ALA A 653 -16.99 -15.23 -9.81
CA ALA A 653 -16.11 -14.14 -10.27
C ALA A 653 -15.53 -13.26 -9.14
N TYR A 654 -15.93 -13.47 -7.89
CA TYR A 654 -15.51 -12.70 -6.71
C TYR A 654 -15.02 -13.64 -5.61
N LYS A 655 -13.80 -13.43 -5.11
CA LYS A 655 -13.25 -14.13 -3.95
C LYS A 655 -12.70 -13.13 -2.94
N LEU A 656 -13.10 -13.25 -1.67
CA LEU A 656 -12.54 -12.53 -0.54
C LEU A 656 -11.57 -13.45 0.22
N TYR A 657 -10.39 -12.96 0.55
CA TYR A 657 -9.40 -13.62 1.42
C TYR A 657 -9.18 -12.77 2.67
N LEU A 658 -9.69 -13.24 3.81
CA LEU A 658 -9.34 -12.66 5.11
C LEU A 658 -8.00 -13.26 5.53
N ILE A 659 -7.00 -12.42 5.84
CA ILE A 659 -5.62 -12.84 6.05
C ILE A 659 -5.27 -12.81 7.54
N PRO A 660 -5.16 -13.97 8.22
CA PRO A 660 -4.71 -14.05 9.60
C PRO A 660 -3.33 -13.41 9.79
N GLY A 661 -3.19 -12.63 10.86
CA GLY A 661 -1.91 -12.03 11.24
C GLY A 661 -1.34 -11.01 10.26
N MET A 662 -2.14 -10.50 9.32
CA MET A 662 -1.73 -9.40 8.44
C MET A 662 -2.31 -8.08 8.94
N LEU A 663 -1.45 -7.07 8.98
CA LEU A 663 -1.74 -5.67 9.27
C LEU A 663 -2.34 -4.96 8.03
N HIS A 664 -2.37 -3.63 8.02
CA HIS A 664 -2.87 -2.85 6.88
C HIS A 664 -2.03 -3.09 5.61
N CYS A 665 -2.62 -3.72 4.59
CA CYS A 665 -2.02 -4.15 3.31
C CYS A 665 -0.90 -5.20 3.37
N ARG A 666 -0.03 -5.15 4.39
CA ARG A 666 1.21 -5.91 4.50
C ARG A 666 1.73 -5.88 5.94
N GLY A 667 2.74 -6.70 6.25
CA GLY A 667 3.33 -6.79 7.59
C GLY A 667 2.42 -7.54 8.58
N GLY A 668 2.97 -7.82 9.76
CA GLY A 668 2.28 -8.55 10.84
C GLY A 668 2.97 -9.86 11.23
N ASN A 669 2.35 -10.60 12.14
CA ASN A 669 2.84 -11.89 12.65
C ASN A 669 2.43 -13.10 11.76
N GLY A 670 1.55 -12.90 10.77
CA GLY A 670 0.98 -13.95 9.93
C GLY A 670 1.59 -14.07 8.53
N CYS A 671 0.97 -14.91 7.71
CA CYS A 671 1.41 -15.28 6.36
C CYS A 671 1.07 -14.23 5.30
N PHE A 672 1.48 -12.98 5.53
CA PHE A 672 1.10 -11.85 4.68
C PHE A 672 1.79 -11.80 3.31
N ASN A 673 2.78 -12.64 3.02
CA ASN A 673 3.54 -12.58 1.77
C ASN A 673 2.93 -13.49 0.71
N PHE A 674 2.10 -12.93 -0.18
CA PHE A 674 1.37 -13.67 -1.21
C PHE A 674 1.18 -12.88 -2.52
N GLY A 675 2.00 -11.86 -2.79
CA GLY A 675 1.89 -11.05 -4.02
C GLY A 675 0.67 -10.12 -4.06
N GLY A 676 0.01 -9.88 -2.91
CA GLY A 676 -1.12 -8.95 -2.76
C GLY A 676 -0.76 -7.50 -3.14
N ALA A 677 -1.77 -6.63 -3.24
CA ALA A 677 -1.51 -5.21 -3.48
C ALA A 677 -0.78 -4.55 -2.29
N GLY A 678 0.04 -3.53 -2.52
CA GLY A 678 0.88 -2.97 -1.45
C GLY A 678 1.98 -3.92 -0.93
N GLN A 679 2.21 -5.07 -1.58
CA GLN A 679 3.29 -6.04 -1.30
C GLN A 679 4.35 -6.04 -2.42
N GLU A 680 4.40 -4.97 -3.21
CA GLU A 680 5.35 -4.81 -4.31
C GLU A 680 6.78 -4.54 -3.81
N GLY A 681 6.92 -4.03 -2.58
CA GLY A 681 8.21 -3.70 -1.95
C GLY A 681 9.16 -4.90 -1.81
N ALA A 682 10.46 -4.58 -1.71
CA ALA A 682 11.56 -5.51 -1.51
C ALA A 682 11.23 -6.56 -0.42
N GLY A 683 10.97 -6.11 0.81
CA GLY A 683 10.59 -6.93 1.98
C GLY A 683 9.17 -7.52 2.03
N ASN A 684 8.42 -7.66 0.91
CA ASN A 684 7.07 -8.24 0.90
C ASN A 684 6.80 -9.31 -0.20
N ARG A 685 7.76 -10.19 -0.52
CA ARG A 685 7.73 -11.10 -1.70
C ARG A 685 7.05 -12.45 -1.43
N PRO A 686 6.20 -12.95 -2.34
CA PRO A 686 5.62 -14.29 -2.21
C PRO A 686 6.70 -15.37 -2.16
N LEU A 687 6.36 -16.55 -1.65
CA LEU A 687 7.32 -17.66 -1.53
C LEU A 687 7.88 -18.09 -2.90
N ARG A 688 7.06 -17.97 -3.96
CA ARG A 688 7.39 -18.25 -5.36
C ARG A 688 6.59 -17.31 -6.26
N TYR A 689 7.07 -17.08 -7.48
CA TYR A 689 6.33 -16.35 -8.52
C TYR A 689 5.53 -17.33 -9.38
N ASP A 690 4.47 -17.90 -8.80
CA ASP A 690 3.51 -18.76 -9.48
C ASP A 690 2.08 -18.47 -9.00
N ALA A 691 1.07 -18.92 -9.73
CA ALA A 691 -0.35 -18.68 -9.43
C ALA A 691 -0.87 -19.33 -8.14
N THR A 692 -0.05 -20.12 -7.43
CA THR A 692 -0.39 -20.69 -6.11
C THR A 692 0.20 -19.90 -4.95
N HIS A 693 1.22 -19.07 -5.18
CA HIS A 693 1.87 -18.24 -4.16
C HIS A 693 1.72 -16.72 -4.40
N ASP A 694 1.41 -16.31 -5.63
CA ASP A 694 1.28 -14.91 -6.04
C ASP A 694 -0.15 -14.61 -6.52
N MET A 695 -0.84 -13.73 -5.79
CA MET A 695 -2.23 -13.33 -6.05
C MET A 695 -2.41 -12.59 -7.38
N PHE A 696 -1.39 -11.87 -7.87
CA PHE A 696 -1.46 -11.25 -9.19
C PHE A 696 -1.38 -12.30 -10.28
N LEU A 697 -0.44 -13.24 -10.20
CA LEU A 697 -0.37 -14.34 -11.16
C LEU A 697 -1.63 -15.22 -11.11
N ALA A 698 -2.18 -15.46 -9.92
CA ALA A 698 -3.46 -16.16 -9.74
C ALA A 698 -4.64 -15.44 -10.40
N LEU A 699 -4.72 -14.11 -10.30
CA LEU A 699 -5.73 -13.32 -11.01
C LEU A 699 -5.53 -13.41 -12.52
N THR A 700 -4.29 -13.30 -13.02
CA THR A 700 -4.02 -13.44 -14.46
C THR A 700 -4.42 -14.81 -14.97
N GLU A 701 -4.18 -15.89 -14.22
CA GLU A 701 -4.58 -17.22 -14.65
C GLU A 701 -6.11 -17.41 -14.65
N TRP A 702 -6.81 -16.75 -13.71
CA TRP A 702 -8.27 -16.76 -13.69
C TRP A 702 -8.90 -15.98 -14.85
N VAL A 703 -8.36 -14.81 -15.17
CA VAL A 703 -8.83 -13.95 -16.28
C VAL A 703 -8.50 -14.59 -17.64
N GLU A 704 -7.26 -15.04 -17.82
CA GLU A 704 -6.72 -15.42 -19.12
C GLU A 704 -6.99 -16.89 -19.48
N LYS A 705 -7.09 -17.78 -18.48
CA LYS A 705 -7.26 -19.23 -18.67
C LYS A 705 -8.53 -19.79 -18.01
N GLY A 706 -9.29 -18.96 -17.28
CA GLY A 706 -10.50 -19.38 -16.58
C GLY A 706 -10.26 -20.19 -15.29
N VAL A 707 -9.01 -20.34 -14.83
CA VAL A 707 -8.67 -21.15 -13.66
C VAL A 707 -8.79 -20.31 -12.39
N ALA A 708 -9.89 -20.48 -11.66
CA ALA A 708 -10.13 -19.75 -10.41
C ALA A 708 -9.18 -20.22 -9.28
N PRO A 709 -8.57 -19.32 -8.50
CA PRO A 709 -7.72 -19.74 -7.38
C PRO A 709 -8.55 -20.38 -6.27
N ASN A 710 -8.18 -21.58 -5.84
CA ASN A 710 -8.85 -22.29 -4.74
C ASN A 710 -8.32 -21.83 -3.39
N ALA A 711 -6.99 -21.81 -3.21
CA ALA A 711 -6.29 -21.23 -2.08
C ALA A 711 -4.97 -20.64 -2.58
N LEU A 712 -4.41 -19.67 -1.84
CA LEU A 712 -3.07 -19.14 -2.08
C LEU A 712 -2.16 -19.52 -0.92
N ILE A 713 -0.88 -19.82 -1.14
CA ILE A 713 0.06 -20.12 -0.07
C ILE A 713 0.78 -18.83 0.32
N GLY A 714 0.41 -18.27 1.46
CA GLY A 714 1.10 -17.13 2.06
C GLY A 714 2.29 -17.57 2.89
N ALA A 715 3.34 -16.74 2.93
CA ALA A 715 4.52 -16.95 3.77
C ALA A 715 4.67 -15.88 4.85
N ALA A 716 5.23 -16.27 5.99
CA ALA A 716 5.76 -15.38 7.02
C ALA A 716 7.25 -15.70 7.18
N TYR A 717 8.12 -14.69 7.01
CA TYR A 717 9.57 -14.87 7.13
C TYR A 717 10.07 -14.65 8.56
N LYS A 718 11.27 -15.11 8.87
CA LYS A 718 11.92 -14.89 10.17
C LYS A 718 12.50 -13.46 10.22
N THR A 719 12.19 -12.73 11.29
CA THR A 719 12.90 -11.50 11.64
C THR A 719 14.09 -11.82 12.53
N LYS A 720 15.01 -10.87 12.70
CA LYS A 720 15.98 -10.95 13.81
C LYS A 720 15.24 -10.74 15.12
N GLU A 721 15.66 -11.47 16.16
CA GLU A 721 15.06 -11.41 17.49
C GLU A 721 14.98 -9.96 17.98
N GLY A 722 13.80 -9.55 18.46
CA GLY A 722 13.53 -8.18 18.92
C GLY A 722 13.20 -7.15 17.83
N THR A 723 13.38 -7.44 16.54
CA THR A 723 12.93 -6.53 15.46
C THR A 723 11.49 -6.84 15.02
N ALA A 724 10.63 -5.82 15.07
CA ALA A 724 9.31 -5.88 14.46
C ALA A 724 9.45 -6.06 12.93
N PRO A 725 8.52 -6.76 12.24
CA PRO A 725 8.56 -7.02 10.80
C PRO A 725 8.24 -5.78 9.92
N GLN A 726 8.61 -4.59 10.41
CA GLN A 726 8.14 -3.27 9.95
C GLN A 726 9.16 -2.51 9.09
N LYS A 727 10.40 -3.00 8.94
CA LYS A 727 11.40 -2.30 8.12
C LYS A 727 11.27 -2.72 6.65
N PHE A 728 10.22 -2.22 6.01
CA PHE A 728 9.82 -2.54 4.61
C PHE A 728 10.83 -2.11 3.53
N SER A 729 12.00 -1.58 3.92
CA SER A 729 13.02 -1.01 3.04
C SER A 729 14.26 -1.90 2.86
N ASP A 730 14.30 -3.11 3.44
CA ASP A 730 15.40 -4.05 3.24
C ASP A 730 14.95 -5.51 3.05
N ASP A 731 15.69 -6.27 2.25
CA ASP A 731 15.48 -7.70 1.97
C ASP A 731 16.02 -8.63 3.07
N THR A 732 16.51 -8.07 4.19
CA THR A 732 17.04 -8.83 5.32
C THR A 732 16.09 -9.88 5.91
N PRO A 733 14.75 -9.78 5.86
CA PRO A 733 13.86 -10.81 6.38
C PRO A 733 14.05 -12.21 5.75
N TYR A 734 14.51 -12.29 4.49
CA TYR A 734 14.43 -13.55 3.74
C TYR A 734 15.65 -14.45 3.86
N SER A 735 16.84 -13.87 4.02
CA SER A 735 18.06 -14.63 4.30
C SER A 735 18.00 -15.36 5.65
N ASN A 736 17.08 -14.96 6.54
CA ASN A 736 16.75 -15.67 7.77
C ASN A 736 15.83 -16.90 7.53
N GLY A 737 15.25 -17.04 6.34
CA GLY A 737 14.35 -18.13 5.96
C GLY A 737 12.88 -17.92 6.36
N VAL A 738 12.04 -18.91 6.02
CA VAL A 738 10.61 -18.92 6.33
C VAL A 738 10.38 -19.31 7.79
N ARG A 739 9.46 -18.62 8.47
CA ARG A 739 8.97 -18.97 9.82
C ARG A 739 7.79 -19.92 9.74
N LEU A 740 6.75 -19.56 8.98
CA LEU A 740 5.59 -20.43 8.71
C LEU A 740 4.92 -20.11 7.37
N THR A 741 4.14 -21.06 6.87
CA THR A 741 3.29 -20.93 5.67
C THR A 741 1.86 -21.37 5.96
N ARG A 742 0.88 -20.76 5.29
CA ARG A 742 -0.55 -21.08 5.43
C ARG A 742 -1.26 -21.08 4.08
N PRO A 743 -2.24 -21.97 3.85
CA PRO A 743 -3.24 -21.74 2.82
C PRO A 743 -4.13 -20.58 3.26
N LEU A 744 -4.10 -19.51 2.48
CA LEU A 744 -5.01 -18.38 2.52
C LEU A 744 -6.29 -18.83 1.80
N CYS A 745 -7.33 -19.03 2.59
CA CYS A 745 -8.60 -19.61 2.14
C CYS A 745 -9.60 -18.52 1.72
N PRO A 746 -10.39 -18.76 0.65
CA PRO A 746 -11.45 -17.85 0.27
C PRO A 746 -12.61 -17.96 1.26
N TRP A 747 -13.08 -16.82 1.76
CA TRP A 747 -14.25 -16.70 2.62
C TRP A 747 -15.47 -17.38 1.96
N PRO A 748 -16.25 -18.20 2.69
CA PRO A 748 -16.25 -18.40 4.14
C PRO A 748 -15.34 -19.51 4.69
N THR A 749 -14.52 -20.17 3.86
CA THR A 749 -13.62 -21.23 4.34
C THR A 749 -12.40 -20.65 5.06
N ALA A 750 -11.87 -21.40 6.03
CA ALA A 750 -10.67 -21.03 6.78
C ALA A 750 -9.63 -22.16 6.76
N ALA A 751 -8.37 -21.83 7.05
CA ALA A 751 -7.33 -22.83 7.20
C ALA A 751 -7.63 -23.72 8.42
N ARG A 752 -7.70 -25.03 8.21
CA ARG A 752 -7.93 -26.04 9.24
C ARG A 752 -6.84 -27.11 9.17
N LEU A 753 -6.30 -27.50 10.31
CA LEU A 753 -5.35 -28.61 10.40
C LEU A 753 -6.02 -29.93 9.98
N LYS A 754 -5.39 -30.69 9.08
CA LYS A 754 -5.93 -31.95 8.52
C LYS A 754 -6.00 -33.10 9.53
N GLY A 755 -5.17 -33.06 10.57
CA GLY A 755 -5.06 -34.12 11.58
C GLY A 755 -3.91 -33.86 12.56
N LYS A 756 -3.73 -34.77 13.53
CA LYS A 756 -2.66 -34.65 14.53
C LYS A 756 -1.32 -35.13 13.95
N GLY A 757 -0.25 -34.35 14.16
CA GLY A 757 1.13 -34.77 13.90
C GLY A 757 1.78 -34.27 12.60
N GLY A 758 1.12 -33.39 11.83
CA GLY A 758 1.80 -32.63 10.76
C GLY A 758 2.61 -31.46 11.34
N ASP A 759 3.62 -30.97 10.60
CA ASP A 759 4.33 -29.74 10.97
C ASP A 759 3.36 -28.55 10.86
N THR A 760 3.04 -27.95 12.01
CA THR A 760 2.13 -26.81 12.06
C THR A 760 2.73 -25.54 11.44
N ASN A 761 4.01 -25.51 11.03
CA ASN A 761 4.58 -24.40 10.28
C ASN A 761 4.40 -24.54 8.74
N ASP A 762 3.96 -25.70 8.25
CA ASP A 762 3.83 -26.00 6.83
C ASP A 762 2.38 -25.92 6.33
N ALA A 763 2.14 -25.23 5.21
CA ALA A 763 0.82 -25.07 4.62
C ALA A 763 0.17 -26.40 4.20
N GLY A 764 0.98 -27.42 3.88
CA GLY A 764 0.55 -28.77 3.52
C GLY A 764 -0.13 -29.53 4.67
N ALA A 765 0.11 -29.15 5.93
CA ALA A 765 -0.61 -29.69 7.08
C ALA A 765 -2.08 -29.21 7.18
N PHE A 766 -2.44 -28.18 6.41
CA PHE A 766 -3.76 -27.53 6.45
C PHE A 766 -4.56 -27.74 5.17
N GLU A 767 -5.87 -27.61 5.27
CA GLU A 767 -6.84 -27.52 4.18
C GLU A 767 -7.76 -26.32 4.40
N CYS A 768 -8.44 -25.87 3.34
CA CYS A 768 -9.55 -24.92 3.48
C CYS A 768 -10.83 -25.69 3.74
N ALA A 769 -11.50 -25.39 4.85
CA ALA A 769 -12.71 -26.06 5.30
C ALA A 769 -13.71 -25.09 5.95
#